data_AF-A0A6P0LCU4-F1
#
_entry.id   AF-A0A6P0LCU4-F1
#
_cell.length_a   1.000
_cell.length_b   1.000
_cell.length_c   1.000
_cell.angle_alpha   90.00
_cell.angle_beta   90.00
_cell.angle_gamma   90.00
#
_symmetry.space_group_name_H-M   'P 1'
#
loop_
_entity.id
_entity.type
_entity.pdbx_description
1 polymer ?
#
loop_
_entity_poly.entity_id
_entity_poly.type
_entity_poly.pdbx_seq_one_letter_code
_entity_poly.pdbx_strand_id
1 'polypeptide(L)'
;MVASQTGFPDTENHWAKPFIEGLANQGMISGFPDGRFRPNLPMNRSQFAAILKNAFSQPEKQRAAPTFIDVSQKHWAKEAIQYAYETGFMSGYPGNRFRPDTNLVRVEALVAIAAGLNLPLSEISDVQIELPQLYQDVDKIPGYAQDRIATATDANIIVNYPNPKRLRPTQVATRADVAAFIYQALAYLGQVPDLNSKYTVAFQTTREVSHQREFRGVWVTSVWNIDWPSEKGLAAEQQQEELIEIIDRIEELNLNAMFLQVRPTADALYASELEPWSEWLTGTQGQAPEPFYDPLEFAIAECHKRNIELHAWFNPFRAATGSQVSTKVKPHISVTHSNYVYQYGKQLWMDPGVKTVQDWTYNVILDVVDRYDVDGIHLDDYFYPYPIKDQDFPDQKTYEAYQEAGGELSLGDWRRDNVNKIVERLYTGIKANKPTVKFGISPFGIYRPGQPPQIKGLDQYEAIYADPKKWLEEGWVDYIAPQLYWRIEPPAQSYPVLLQWWTENNPKNRHIYSGNRLSKLDGEEWPISEYEEQVEISRNLVSQISLGNIFYSMKVFTENRLEVLDQFKSSIYSEPAVVPTMEWLKTEPPKTPGNVRARDGKLSWQKVCDGETCYWTLYRQQDGVWRLYKILNSATLEIALESGVYALSAVDRIGNESLGVVVSLG
;
A
#
# COMPACT_ATOMS: atom_id res chain seq x y z
N MET A 1 -42.84 -8.35 19.56
CA MET A 1 -43.32 -8.26 18.16
C MET A 1 -42.11 -8.33 17.27
N VAL A 2 -42.09 -9.28 16.34
CA VAL A 2 -40.98 -9.48 15.39
C VAL A 2 -41.01 -8.32 14.40
N ALA A 3 -39.96 -7.51 14.34
CA ALA A 3 -39.85 -6.41 13.39
C ALA A 3 -39.82 -7.01 11.97
N SER A 4 -40.89 -6.81 11.21
CA SER A 4 -40.91 -7.15 9.78
C SER A 4 -39.92 -6.23 9.08
N GLN A 5 -38.91 -6.83 8.47
CA GLN A 5 -37.95 -6.15 7.61
C GLN A 5 -38.72 -5.56 6.42
N THR A 6 -38.95 -4.24 6.42
CA THR A 6 -39.71 -3.58 5.35
C THR A 6 -38.83 -3.44 4.12
N GLY A 7 -38.93 -4.39 3.19
CA GLY A 7 -38.34 -4.28 1.85
C GLY A 7 -39.41 -3.87 0.83
N PHE A 8 -39.09 -2.91 -0.04
CA PHE A 8 -39.96 -2.53 -1.16
C PHE A 8 -39.50 -3.23 -2.45
N PRO A 9 -40.35 -4.01 -3.14
CA PRO A 9 -39.93 -4.75 -4.33
C PRO A 9 -39.38 -3.87 -5.46
N ASP A 10 -39.87 -2.63 -5.56
CA ASP A 10 -39.45 -1.69 -6.60
C ASP A 10 -38.16 -0.90 -6.24
N THR A 11 -37.52 -1.20 -5.11
CA THR A 11 -36.23 -0.61 -4.73
C THR A 11 -35.05 -1.57 -4.79
N GLU A 12 -35.24 -2.87 -5.09
CA GLU A 12 -34.17 -3.88 -4.98
C GLU A 12 -32.86 -3.51 -5.68
N ASN A 13 -32.96 -2.99 -6.91
CA ASN A 13 -31.82 -2.56 -7.72
C ASN A 13 -31.69 -1.03 -7.82
N HIS A 14 -32.34 -0.30 -6.92
CA HIS A 14 -32.40 1.15 -6.96
C HIS A 14 -31.28 1.76 -6.10
N TRP A 15 -30.60 2.80 -6.61
CA TRP A 15 -29.48 3.46 -5.92
C TRP A 15 -29.85 3.99 -4.51
N ALA A 16 -31.11 4.35 -4.33
CA ALA A 16 -31.63 4.90 -3.09
C ALA A 16 -32.10 3.85 -2.07
N LYS A 17 -32.06 2.56 -2.39
CA LYS A 17 -32.51 1.46 -1.52
C LYS A 17 -32.03 1.60 -0.06
N PRO A 18 -30.73 1.77 0.24
CA PRO A 18 -30.27 1.79 1.63
C PRO A 18 -30.85 2.98 2.42
N PHE A 19 -31.00 4.14 1.77
CA PHE A 19 -31.64 5.30 2.41
C PHE A 19 -33.13 5.06 2.66
N ILE A 20 -33.84 4.50 1.68
CA ILE A 20 -35.28 4.24 1.77
C ILE A 20 -35.58 3.21 2.87
N GLU A 21 -34.89 2.07 2.83
CA GLU A 21 -35.08 1.01 3.82
C GLU A 21 -34.65 1.49 5.21
N GLY A 22 -33.56 2.25 5.30
CA GLY A 22 -33.10 2.85 6.54
C GLY A 22 -34.15 3.76 7.19
N LEU A 23 -34.79 4.64 6.43
CA LEU A 23 -35.89 5.49 6.94
C LEU A 23 -37.17 4.70 7.24
N ALA A 24 -37.51 3.71 6.41
CA ALA A 24 -38.72 2.91 6.58
C ALA A 24 -38.65 2.02 7.82
N ASN A 25 -37.49 1.42 8.10
CA ASN A 25 -37.24 0.62 9.30
C ASN A 25 -37.34 1.45 10.59
N GLN A 26 -37.10 2.76 10.52
CA GLN A 26 -37.30 3.72 11.61
C GLN A 26 -38.73 4.29 11.67
N GLY A 27 -39.63 3.85 10.78
CA GLY A 27 -41.01 4.32 10.73
C GLY A 27 -41.19 5.77 10.22
N MET A 28 -40.15 6.37 9.64
CA MET A 28 -40.15 7.78 9.24
C MET A 28 -40.82 8.00 7.86
N ILE A 29 -40.74 7.00 6.99
CA ILE A 29 -41.41 6.98 5.69
C ILE A 29 -42.19 5.68 5.48
N SER A 30 -43.19 5.73 4.61
CA SER A 30 -44.00 4.58 4.24
C SER A 30 -44.16 4.47 2.72
N GLY A 31 -44.42 3.23 2.27
CA GLY A 31 -44.81 2.93 0.90
C GLY A 31 -46.29 3.19 0.65
N PHE A 32 -46.71 2.89 -0.58
CA PHE A 32 -48.10 2.92 -0.98
C PHE A 32 -48.85 1.65 -0.51
N PRO A 33 -50.20 1.67 -0.48
CA PRO A 33 -50.99 0.49 -0.08
C PRO A 33 -50.74 -0.78 -0.90
N ASP A 34 -50.13 -0.66 -2.08
CA ASP A 34 -49.72 -1.77 -2.95
C ASP A 34 -48.36 -2.38 -2.58
N GLY A 35 -47.75 -1.94 -1.48
CA GLY A 35 -46.45 -2.42 -1.00
C GLY A 35 -45.23 -1.87 -1.75
N ARG A 36 -45.41 -0.89 -2.65
CA ARG A 36 -44.30 -0.25 -3.40
C ARG A 36 -43.90 1.09 -2.82
N PHE A 37 -42.65 1.49 -2.98
CA PHE A 37 -42.20 2.83 -2.57
C PHE A 37 -42.36 3.89 -3.66
N ARG A 38 -42.24 3.49 -4.93
CA ARG A 38 -42.25 4.32 -6.14
C ARG A 38 -41.16 5.40 -6.12
N PRO A 39 -39.87 5.02 -6.05
CA PRO A 39 -38.75 5.93 -5.81
C PRO A 39 -38.61 7.06 -6.85
N ASN A 40 -38.99 6.80 -8.10
CA ASN A 40 -38.83 7.74 -9.20
C ASN A 40 -40.00 8.72 -9.38
N LEU A 41 -41.07 8.63 -8.56
CA LEU A 41 -42.17 9.58 -8.66
C LEU A 41 -41.77 10.95 -8.09
N PRO A 42 -42.22 12.05 -8.71
CA PRO A 42 -42.12 13.39 -8.14
C PRO A 42 -42.74 13.47 -6.75
N MET A 43 -42.13 14.27 -5.88
CA MET A 43 -42.70 14.62 -4.58
C MET A 43 -43.24 16.05 -4.60
N ASN A 44 -44.43 16.26 -4.04
CA ASN A 44 -44.99 17.59 -3.86
C ASN A 44 -44.66 18.18 -2.48
N ARG A 45 -44.90 19.48 -2.32
CA ARG A 45 -44.58 20.23 -1.09
C ARG A 45 -45.30 19.72 0.16
N SER A 46 -46.56 19.28 0.03
CA SER A 46 -47.32 18.74 1.17
C SER A 46 -46.81 17.38 1.64
N GLN A 47 -46.40 16.51 0.73
CA GLN A 47 -45.73 15.24 1.02
C GLN A 47 -44.39 15.45 1.71
N PHE A 48 -43.61 16.41 1.22
CA PHE A 48 -42.33 16.75 1.84
C PHE A 48 -42.49 17.28 3.27
N ALA A 49 -43.46 18.17 3.51
CA ALA A 49 -43.77 18.66 4.85
C ALA A 49 -44.14 17.51 5.82
N ALA A 50 -44.88 16.51 5.35
CA ALA A 50 -45.23 15.32 6.15
C ALA A 50 -43.99 14.50 6.53
N ILE A 51 -43.05 14.30 5.59
CA ILE A 51 -41.79 13.60 5.88
C ILE A 51 -40.94 14.38 6.88
N LEU A 52 -40.84 15.71 6.73
CA LEU A 52 -40.12 16.56 7.68
C LEU A 52 -40.68 16.45 9.11
N LYS A 53 -42.01 16.51 9.26
CA LYS A 53 -42.68 16.34 10.56
C LYS A 53 -42.37 14.98 11.20
N ASN A 54 -42.32 13.92 10.39
CA ASN A 54 -42.05 12.57 10.88
C ASN A 54 -40.58 12.34 11.21
N ALA A 55 -39.66 12.87 10.40
CA ALA A 55 -38.23 12.69 10.56
C ALA A 55 -37.66 13.52 11.72
N PHE A 56 -38.12 14.77 11.88
CA PHE A 56 -37.55 15.72 12.84
C PHE A 56 -38.58 16.11 13.90
N SER A 57 -38.83 15.30 14.92
CA SER A 57 -39.98 15.54 15.82
C SER A 57 -39.77 16.64 16.89
N GLN A 58 -38.54 17.14 17.10
CA GLN A 58 -38.20 18.07 18.20
C GLN A 58 -37.48 19.40 17.86
N PRO A 59 -37.51 19.96 16.64
CA PRO A 59 -36.87 21.26 16.41
C PRO A 59 -37.67 22.39 17.09
N GLU A 60 -36.96 23.41 17.54
CA GLU A 60 -37.56 24.61 18.13
C GLU A 60 -38.45 25.35 17.12
N LYS A 61 -39.58 25.86 17.59
CA LYS A 61 -40.44 26.72 16.77
C LYS A 61 -39.78 28.10 16.65
N GLN A 62 -39.45 28.48 15.43
CA GLN A 62 -38.83 29.74 15.06
C GLN A 62 -39.85 30.80 14.64
N ARG A 63 -41.07 30.38 14.27
CA ARG A 63 -42.12 31.25 13.72
C ARG A 63 -43.48 30.95 14.35
N ALA A 64 -44.35 31.96 14.39
CA ALA A 64 -45.75 31.78 14.75
C ALA A 64 -46.50 30.98 13.65
N ALA A 65 -47.60 30.34 14.04
CA ALA A 65 -48.46 29.57 13.14
C ALA A 65 -48.87 30.41 11.90
N PRO A 66 -48.72 29.88 10.68
CA PRO A 66 -49.12 30.60 9.47
C PRO A 66 -50.63 30.53 9.26
N THR A 67 -51.18 31.45 8.46
CA THR A 67 -52.52 31.33 7.88
C THR A 67 -52.40 31.30 6.35
N PHE A 68 -52.26 30.11 5.77
CA PHE A 68 -52.17 29.95 4.32
C PHE A 68 -53.56 29.90 3.68
N ILE A 69 -53.79 30.73 2.67
CA ILE A 69 -55.11 30.86 2.01
C ILE A 69 -55.46 29.69 1.09
N ASP A 70 -54.45 28.92 0.69
CA ASP A 70 -54.56 27.76 -0.22
C ASP A 70 -54.41 26.41 0.51
N VAL A 71 -54.46 26.42 1.84
CA VAL A 71 -54.45 25.20 2.66
C VAL A 71 -55.75 25.12 3.46
N SER A 72 -56.65 24.24 3.03
CA SER A 72 -57.92 24.00 3.71
C SER A 72 -57.71 23.51 5.14
N GLN A 73 -58.62 23.87 6.06
CA GLN A 73 -58.62 23.37 7.44
C GLN A 73 -58.79 21.84 7.52
N LYS A 74 -59.31 21.21 6.46
CA LYS A 74 -59.47 19.75 6.31
C LYS A 74 -58.36 19.10 5.46
N HIS A 75 -57.36 19.86 5.04
CA HIS A 75 -56.27 19.34 4.21
C HIS A 75 -55.47 18.31 5.02
N TRP A 76 -55.22 17.12 4.46
CA TRP A 76 -54.58 16.00 5.17
C TRP A 76 -53.19 16.37 5.73
N ALA A 77 -52.44 17.21 5.00
CA ALA A 77 -51.11 17.67 5.42
C ALA A 77 -51.11 18.97 6.24
N LYS A 78 -52.27 19.52 6.64
CA LYS A 78 -52.34 20.86 7.27
C LYS A 78 -51.38 21.01 8.45
N GLU A 79 -51.39 20.04 9.35
CA GLU A 79 -50.53 20.05 10.54
C GLU A 79 -49.05 19.95 10.19
N ALA A 80 -48.70 19.15 9.18
CA ALA A 80 -47.34 19.00 8.70
C ALA A 80 -46.83 20.28 8.03
N ILE A 81 -47.70 20.96 7.27
CA ILE A 81 -47.40 22.25 6.64
C ILE A 81 -47.19 23.33 7.70
N GLN A 82 -48.07 23.40 8.71
CA GLN A 82 -47.90 24.32 9.83
C GLN A 82 -46.60 24.03 10.58
N TYR A 83 -46.35 22.77 10.92
CA TYR A 83 -45.13 22.33 11.57
C TYR A 83 -43.89 22.78 10.78
N ALA A 84 -43.80 22.44 9.48
CA ALA A 84 -42.64 22.75 8.66
C ALA A 84 -42.39 24.26 8.52
N TYR A 85 -43.45 25.08 8.58
CA TYR A 85 -43.33 26.53 8.60
C TYR A 85 -42.83 27.06 9.95
N GLU A 86 -43.46 26.61 11.05
CA GLU A 86 -43.13 27.04 12.40
C GLU A 86 -41.69 26.72 12.77
N THR A 87 -41.16 25.59 12.30
CA THR A 87 -39.80 25.11 12.61
C THR A 87 -38.75 25.59 11.60
N GLY A 88 -39.13 26.43 10.64
CA GLY A 88 -38.19 27.05 9.71
C GLY A 88 -37.76 26.19 8.52
N PHE A 89 -38.14 24.90 8.47
CA PHE A 89 -37.83 24.03 7.34
C PHE A 89 -38.43 24.55 6.03
N MET A 90 -39.68 24.99 6.01
CA MET A 90 -40.32 25.47 4.80
C MET A 90 -40.84 26.89 4.96
N SER A 91 -40.83 27.63 3.86
CA SER A 91 -41.43 28.96 3.78
C SER A 91 -42.62 28.95 2.82
N GLY A 92 -43.55 29.88 3.04
CA GLY A 92 -44.62 30.16 2.09
C GLY A 92 -44.15 31.04 0.92
N TYR A 93 -45.03 31.18 -0.07
CA TYR A 93 -44.89 32.12 -1.18
C TYR A 93 -45.61 33.44 -0.88
N PRO A 94 -45.30 34.53 -1.61
CA PRO A 94 -46.00 35.79 -1.50
C PRO A 94 -47.53 35.65 -1.57
N GLY A 95 -48.23 36.46 -0.78
CA GLY A 95 -49.70 36.41 -0.67
C GLY A 95 -50.23 35.32 0.24
N ASN A 96 -49.48 34.90 1.27
CA ASN A 96 -49.86 33.87 2.25
C ASN A 96 -50.29 32.54 1.59
N ARG A 97 -49.49 32.03 0.65
CA ARG A 97 -49.76 30.77 -0.04
C ARG A 97 -48.68 29.73 0.25
N PHE A 98 -49.04 28.47 0.41
CA PHE A 98 -48.08 27.37 0.58
C PHE A 98 -47.85 26.57 -0.70
N ARG A 99 -48.84 26.49 -1.59
CA ARG A 99 -48.87 25.68 -2.82
C ARG A 99 -48.65 24.17 -2.57
N PRO A 100 -49.54 23.50 -1.82
CA PRO A 100 -49.31 22.13 -1.33
C PRO A 100 -49.12 21.07 -2.43
N ASP A 101 -49.76 21.25 -3.59
CA ASP A 101 -49.72 20.28 -4.71
C ASP A 101 -48.62 20.57 -5.74
N THR A 102 -47.86 21.66 -5.55
CA THR A 102 -46.73 21.96 -6.45
C THR A 102 -45.59 20.97 -6.19
N ASN A 103 -45.02 20.44 -7.28
CA ASN A 103 -43.84 19.58 -7.22
C ASN A 103 -42.66 20.34 -6.62
N LEU A 104 -41.96 19.69 -5.70
CA LEU A 104 -40.76 20.21 -5.07
C LEU A 104 -39.57 20.07 -6.02
N VAL A 105 -38.71 21.08 -6.12
CA VAL A 105 -37.42 20.93 -6.84
C VAL A 105 -36.29 20.60 -5.86
N ARG A 106 -35.22 19.97 -6.36
CA ARG A 106 -34.10 19.47 -5.53
C ARG A 106 -33.51 20.56 -4.63
N VAL A 107 -33.25 21.75 -5.17
CA VAL A 107 -32.68 22.85 -4.39
C VAL A 107 -33.61 23.33 -3.28
N GLU A 108 -34.93 23.34 -3.49
CA GLU A 108 -35.90 23.73 -2.46
C GLU A 108 -35.91 22.72 -1.30
N ALA A 109 -35.77 21.42 -1.58
CA ALA A 109 -35.67 20.39 -0.55
C ALA A 109 -34.41 20.57 0.32
N LEU A 110 -33.26 20.80 -0.31
CA LEU A 110 -31.98 20.97 0.37
C LEU A 110 -31.92 22.26 1.20
N VAL A 111 -32.38 23.39 0.63
CA VAL A 111 -32.50 24.66 1.35
C VAL A 111 -33.41 24.49 2.56
N ALA A 112 -34.52 23.77 2.41
CA ALA A 112 -35.45 23.52 3.50
C ALA A 112 -34.82 22.72 4.65
N ILE A 113 -34.10 21.65 4.32
CA ILE A 113 -33.39 20.82 5.32
C ILE A 113 -32.31 21.65 6.02
N ALA A 114 -31.44 22.34 5.26
CA ALA A 114 -30.36 23.13 5.82
C ALA A 114 -30.86 24.27 6.73
N ALA A 115 -31.96 24.93 6.33
CA ALA A 115 -32.59 25.98 7.12
C ALA A 115 -33.25 25.43 8.39
N GLY A 116 -34.02 24.35 8.29
CA GLY A 116 -34.72 23.77 9.44
C GLY A 116 -33.79 23.15 10.49
N LEU A 117 -32.64 22.64 10.05
CA LEU A 117 -31.57 22.17 10.95
C LEU A 117 -30.70 23.29 11.53
N ASN A 118 -30.93 24.54 11.12
CA ASN A 118 -30.09 25.69 11.51
C ASN A 118 -28.59 25.45 11.26
N LEU A 119 -28.23 24.84 10.12
CA LEU A 119 -26.83 24.61 9.81
C LEU A 119 -26.03 25.93 9.82
N PRO A 120 -24.84 25.96 10.44
CA PRO A 120 -24.09 27.17 10.69
C PRO A 120 -23.60 27.81 9.39
N LEU A 121 -23.78 29.13 9.26
CA LEU A 121 -23.31 29.91 8.11
C LEU A 121 -21.93 30.55 8.34
N SER A 122 -21.39 30.49 9.55
CA SER A 122 -20.17 31.20 9.94
C SER A 122 -18.87 30.57 9.45
N GLU A 123 -18.91 29.34 8.92
CA GLU A 123 -17.72 28.55 8.57
C GLU A 123 -17.72 28.05 7.12
N ILE A 124 -18.60 28.58 6.25
CA ILE A 124 -18.75 28.09 4.87
C ILE A 124 -17.87 28.78 3.84
N SER A 125 -16.99 29.71 4.22
CA SER A 125 -16.22 30.51 3.27
C SER A 125 -15.43 29.63 2.29
N ASP A 126 -14.81 28.57 2.81
CA ASP A 126 -13.97 27.68 2.03
C ASP A 126 -14.83 26.80 1.10
N VAL A 127 -15.93 26.25 1.61
CA VAL A 127 -16.89 25.45 0.81
C VAL A 127 -17.51 26.30 -0.29
N GLN A 128 -17.86 27.55 0.02
CA GLN A 128 -18.49 28.48 -0.93
C GLN A 128 -17.55 28.85 -2.08
N ILE A 129 -16.27 29.05 -1.79
CA ILE A 129 -15.21 29.27 -2.79
C ILE A 129 -15.07 28.02 -3.70
N GLU A 130 -15.21 26.83 -3.12
CA GLU A 130 -14.95 25.55 -3.80
C GLU A 130 -16.19 24.91 -4.45
N LEU A 131 -17.39 25.47 -4.27
CA LEU A 131 -18.62 24.99 -4.93
C LEU A 131 -18.45 24.74 -6.45
N PRO A 132 -17.73 25.59 -7.21
CA PRO A 132 -17.48 25.33 -8.63
C PRO A 132 -16.62 24.09 -8.93
N GLN A 133 -15.78 23.65 -7.98
CA GLN A 133 -14.99 22.42 -8.12
C GLN A 133 -15.82 21.17 -7.79
N LEU A 134 -16.82 21.32 -6.92
CA LEU A 134 -17.72 20.24 -6.49
C LEU A 134 -18.87 20.00 -7.49
N TYR A 135 -19.42 21.07 -8.08
CA TYR A 135 -20.59 20.99 -8.96
C TYR A 135 -20.32 21.54 -10.36
N GLN A 136 -20.46 20.67 -11.36
CA GLN A 136 -20.39 21.03 -12.79
C GLN A 136 -21.52 21.98 -13.23
N ASP A 137 -22.61 22.04 -12.47
CA ASP A 137 -23.78 22.87 -12.71
C ASP A 137 -24.03 23.90 -11.60
N VAL A 138 -22.94 24.36 -10.97
CA VAL A 138 -22.95 25.41 -9.92
C VAL A 138 -23.64 26.69 -10.38
N ASP A 139 -23.51 27.03 -11.67
CA ASP A 139 -24.10 28.21 -12.32
C ASP A 139 -25.63 28.17 -12.34
N LYS A 140 -26.22 26.98 -12.18
CA LYS A 140 -27.67 26.78 -12.11
C LYS A 140 -28.22 26.87 -10.69
N ILE A 141 -27.36 26.99 -9.67
CA ILE A 141 -27.80 27.16 -8.28
C ILE A 141 -28.31 28.59 -8.12
N PRO A 142 -29.59 28.79 -7.76
CA PRO A 142 -30.13 30.13 -7.53
C PRO A 142 -29.33 30.86 -6.45
N GLY A 143 -29.10 32.16 -6.63
CA GLY A 143 -28.28 32.96 -5.69
C GLY A 143 -28.75 32.86 -4.23
N TYR A 144 -30.06 32.82 -3.98
CA TYR A 144 -30.63 32.68 -2.63
C TYR A 144 -30.31 31.35 -1.95
N ALA A 145 -29.91 30.33 -2.73
CA ALA A 145 -29.69 28.97 -2.25
C ALA A 145 -28.20 28.65 -2.06
N GLN A 146 -27.28 29.46 -2.58
CA GLN A 146 -25.85 29.15 -2.60
C GLN A 146 -25.29 28.85 -1.21
N ASP A 147 -25.51 29.74 -0.23
CA ASP A 147 -25.02 29.55 1.13
C ASP A 147 -25.58 28.28 1.79
N ARG A 148 -26.87 28.00 1.56
CA ARG A 148 -27.52 26.82 2.13
C ARG A 148 -27.08 25.53 1.45
N ILE A 149 -26.80 25.57 0.16
CA ILE A 149 -26.17 24.45 -0.54
C ILE A 149 -24.77 24.22 0.00
N ALA A 150 -23.95 25.26 0.19
CA ALA A 150 -22.64 25.13 0.81
C ALA A 150 -22.73 24.46 2.20
N THR A 151 -23.62 24.93 3.08
CA THR A 151 -23.81 24.28 4.40
C THR A 151 -24.27 22.82 4.30
N ALA A 152 -25.12 22.49 3.32
CA ALA A 152 -25.62 21.13 3.14
C ALA A 152 -24.55 20.20 2.53
N THR A 153 -23.66 20.74 1.70
CA THR A 153 -22.48 20.03 1.18
C THR A 153 -21.51 19.73 2.32
N ASP A 154 -21.20 20.74 3.15
CA ASP A 154 -20.31 20.62 4.30
C ASP A 154 -20.83 19.59 5.32
N ALA A 155 -22.15 19.62 5.57
CA ALA A 155 -22.84 18.65 6.43
C ALA A 155 -23.02 17.24 5.79
N ASN A 156 -22.48 16.98 4.60
CA ASN A 156 -22.62 15.71 3.85
C ASN A 156 -24.07 15.29 3.55
N ILE A 157 -25.00 16.25 3.45
CA ILE A 157 -26.44 15.98 3.22
C ILE A 157 -26.74 15.73 1.74
N ILE A 158 -25.93 16.28 0.83
CA ILE A 158 -26.24 16.27 -0.60
C ILE A 158 -25.88 14.91 -1.23
N VAL A 159 -26.89 14.26 -1.81
CA VAL A 159 -26.74 13.02 -2.59
C VAL A 159 -27.11 13.24 -4.06
N ASN A 160 -26.18 12.96 -4.97
CA ASN A 160 -26.29 13.22 -6.40
C ASN A 160 -26.11 11.94 -7.21
N TYR A 161 -27.24 11.41 -7.72
CA TYR A 161 -27.27 10.23 -8.58
C TYR A 161 -27.67 10.57 -10.03
N PRO A 162 -26.98 10.07 -11.08
CA PRO A 162 -25.87 9.10 -11.01
C PRO A 162 -24.49 9.75 -10.88
N ASN A 163 -24.37 11.05 -11.20
CA ASN A 163 -23.09 11.77 -11.14
C ASN A 163 -23.04 12.65 -9.89
N PRO A 164 -22.13 12.37 -8.92
CA PRO A 164 -22.03 13.17 -7.70
C PRO A 164 -21.72 14.65 -7.95
N LYS A 165 -21.05 14.97 -9.06
CA LYS A 165 -20.70 16.34 -9.45
C LYS A 165 -21.82 17.13 -10.14
N ARG A 166 -23.06 16.63 -10.17
CA ARG A 166 -24.21 17.33 -10.78
C ARG A 166 -25.39 17.43 -9.81
N LEU A 167 -25.62 18.62 -9.27
CA LEU A 167 -26.67 18.88 -8.30
C LEU A 167 -28.06 18.83 -8.91
N ARG A 168 -28.21 19.30 -10.15
CA ARG A 168 -29.49 19.47 -10.88
C ARG A 168 -30.49 20.29 -10.07
N PRO A 169 -30.12 21.52 -9.65
CA PRO A 169 -30.85 22.27 -8.62
C PRO A 169 -32.31 22.55 -8.98
N THR A 170 -32.60 22.81 -10.25
CA THR A 170 -33.95 23.15 -10.75
C THR A 170 -34.76 21.93 -11.19
N GLN A 171 -34.21 20.71 -11.11
CA GLN A 171 -34.94 19.50 -11.44
C GLN A 171 -35.95 19.17 -10.32
N VAL A 172 -37.13 18.68 -10.71
CA VAL A 172 -38.12 18.14 -9.78
C VAL A 172 -37.51 17.00 -8.96
N ALA A 173 -37.64 17.09 -7.64
CA ALA A 173 -37.15 16.07 -6.71
C ALA A 173 -38.06 14.84 -6.73
N THR A 174 -37.45 13.67 -6.83
CA THR A 174 -38.13 12.39 -6.70
C THR A 174 -38.24 11.97 -5.24
N ARG A 175 -39.07 10.95 -4.97
CA ARG A 175 -39.14 10.34 -3.63
C ARG A 175 -37.81 9.76 -3.17
N ALA A 176 -37.01 9.20 -4.08
CA ALA A 176 -35.67 8.73 -3.79
C ALA A 176 -34.71 9.85 -3.38
N ASP A 177 -34.77 11.00 -4.07
CA ASP A 177 -33.93 12.15 -3.74
C ASP A 177 -34.21 12.65 -2.32
N VAL A 178 -35.50 12.85 -2.01
CA VAL A 178 -35.91 13.32 -0.68
C VAL A 178 -35.55 12.30 0.39
N ALA A 179 -35.76 11.00 0.17
CA ALA A 179 -35.36 9.97 1.12
C ALA A 179 -33.84 10.00 1.40
N ALA A 180 -33.01 10.16 0.36
CA ALA A 180 -31.57 10.25 0.53
C ALA A 180 -31.15 11.50 1.33
N PHE A 181 -31.72 12.68 1.04
CA PHE A 181 -31.41 13.90 1.77
C PHE A 181 -31.85 13.84 3.23
N ILE A 182 -33.05 13.31 3.50
CA ILE A 182 -33.57 13.17 4.87
C ILE A 182 -32.73 12.17 5.66
N TYR A 183 -32.35 11.05 5.05
CA TYR A 183 -31.47 10.08 5.71
C TYR A 183 -30.13 10.72 6.06
N GLN A 184 -29.47 11.40 5.12
CA GLN A 184 -28.18 12.04 5.41
C GLN A 184 -28.29 13.17 6.43
N ALA A 185 -29.42 13.89 6.45
CA ALA A 185 -29.69 14.89 7.48
C ALA A 185 -29.85 14.28 8.88
N LEU A 186 -30.51 13.12 8.99
CA LEU A 186 -30.61 12.36 10.25
C LEU A 186 -29.27 11.72 10.64
N ALA A 187 -28.48 11.30 9.64
CA ALA A 187 -27.11 10.87 9.84
C ALA A 187 -26.30 12.03 10.43
N TYR A 188 -26.33 13.21 9.84
CA TYR A 188 -25.65 14.39 10.40
C TYR A 188 -26.02 14.66 11.88
N LEU A 189 -27.27 14.41 12.27
CA LEU A 189 -27.74 14.55 13.66
C LEU A 189 -27.41 13.37 14.61
N GLY A 190 -26.71 12.32 14.17
CA GLY A 190 -26.44 11.17 15.04
C GLY A 190 -27.62 10.18 15.18
N GLN A 191 -28.73 10.37 14.46
CA GLN A 191 -29.98 9.65 14.71
C GLN A 191 -30.11 8.34 13.91
N VAL A 192 -29.37 8.22 12.81
CA VAL A 192 -29.25 6.99 12.02
C VAL A 192 -27.77 6.71 11.70
N PRO A 193 -27.38 5.45 11.43
CA PRO A 193 -26.03 5.13 10.99
C PRO A 193 -25.61 5.95 9.78
N ASP A 194 -24.32 6.22 9.63
CA ASP A 194 -23.84 6.86 8.39
C ASP A 194 -23.93 5.88 7.22
N LEU A 195 -24.53 6.34 6.12
CA LEU A 195 -24.49 5.62 4.86
C LEU A 195 -23.40 6.23 3.98
N ASN A 196 -22.27 5.51 3.94
CA ASN A 196 -21.10 5.79 3.11
C ASN A 196 -21.40 5.52 1.62
N SER A 197 -22.28 6.31 1.02
CA SER A 197 -22.69 6.18 -0.39
C SER A 197 -21.75 6.93 -1.31
N LYS A 198 -21.33 6.30 -2.41
CA LYS A 198 -20.54 6.94 -3.49
C LYS A 198 -21.24 8.12 -4.19
N TYR A 199 -22.53 8.31 -3.94
CA TYR A 199 -23.31 9.43 -4.49
C TYR A 199 -23.39 10.62 -3.53
N THR A 200 -22.95 10.48 -2.28
CA THR A 200 -22.91 11.61 -1.35
C THR A 200 -21.74 12.52 -1.71
N VAL A 201 -22.00 13.81 -1.71
CA VAL A 201 -20.99 14.83 -2.00
C VAL A 201 -20.39 15.27 -0.68
N ALA A 202 -19.11 14.99 -0.49
CA ALA A 202 -18.33 15.47 0.64
C ALA A 202 -17.40 16.58 0.17
N PHE A 203 -17.41 17.72 0.87
CA PHE A 203 -16.35 18.70 0.75
C PHE A 203 -15.15 18.19 1.55
N GLN A 204 -13.97 18.19 0.92
CA GLN A 204 -12.75 17.68 1.52
C GLN A 204 -11.61 18.63 1.23
N THR A 205 -11.12 19.27 2.28
CA THR A 205 -9.88 20.03 2.20
C THR A 205 -8.73 19.05 2.10
N THR A 206 -7.77 19.33 1.21
CA THR A 206 -6.55 18.54 1.08
C THR A 206 -5.34 19.38 1.49
N ARG A 207 -4.29 18.71 1.97
CA ARG A 207 -3.00 19.32 2.33
C ARG A 207 -1.87 18.49 1.79
N GLU A 208 -0.78 19.16 1.43
CA GLU A 208 0.50 18.49 1.30
C GLU A 208 0.91 17.97 2.67
N VAL A 209 1.33 16.71 2.69
CA VAL A 209 1.86 16.02 3.87
C VAL A 209 3.27 15.56 3.55
N SER A 210 4.11 15.49 4.57
CA SER A 210 5.49 15.04 4.43
C SER A 210 5.91 14.27 5.67
N HIS A 211 6.75 13.27 5.48
CA HIS A 211 7.33 12.46 6.53
C HIS A 211 8.71 11.96 6.08
N GLN A 212 9.51 11.49 7.03
CA GLN A 212 10.75 10.82 6.70
C GLN A 212 10.46 9.46 6.08
N ARG A 213 10.99 9.24 4.88
CA ARG A 213 10.92 7.95 4.17
C ARG A 213 12.20 7.18 4.41
N GLU A 214 12.07 5.89 4.65
CA GLU A 214 13.21 5.03 4.96
C GLU A 214 12.88 3.59 4.57
N PHE A 215 13.77 2.95 3.82
CA PHE A 215 13.69 1.54 3.51
C PHE A 215 14.33 0.74 4.65
N ARG A 216 13.56 -0.17 5.24
CA ARG A 216 13.95 -0.90 6.45
C ARG A 216 13.74 -2.40 6.22
N GLY A 217 14.79 -3.05 5.75
CA GLY A 217 14.74 -4.44 5.30
C GLY A 217 15.39 -5.44 6.25
N VAL A 218 15.04 -6.72 6.10
CA VAL A 218 15.76 -7.85 6.71
C VAL A 218 15.83 -9.04 5.75
N TRP A 219 16.98 -9.72 5.73
CA TRP A 219 17.13 -10.99 5.01
C TRP A 219 16.62 -12.17 5.84
N VAL A 220 15.78 -13.00 5.21
CA VAL A 220 15.27 -14.28 5.73
C VAL A 220 15.81 -15.40 4.85
N THR A 221 16.84 -16.07 5.38
CA THR A 221 17.69 -17.04 4.70
C THR A 221 17.18 -18.46 4.90
N SER A 222 17.02 -19.19 3.79
CA SER A 222 16.52 -20.57 3.80
C SER A 222 17.61 -21.63 3.64
N VAL A 223 18.72 -21.29 2.96
CA VAL A 223 19.86 -22.20 2.86
C VAL A 223 20.39 -22.51 4.27
N TRP A 224 20.65 -23.79 4.53
CA TRP A 224 21.05 -24.29 5.86
C TRP A 224 20.03 -24.07 6.97
N ASN A 225 18.77 -23.72 6.67
CA ASN A 225 17.76 -23.41 7.66
C ASN A 225 18.24 -22.31 8.63
N ILE A 226 18.94 -21.28 8.10
CA ILE A 226 19.52 -20.22 8.94
C ILE A 226 18.44 -19.47 9.70
N ASP A 227 17.44 -18.97 8.97
CA ASP A 227 16.33 -18.16 9.50
C ASP A 227 14.99 -18.90 9.37
N TRP A 228 14.65 -19.42 8.17
CA TRP A 228 13.38 -20.11 7.94
C TRP A 228 13.41 -21.14 6.79
N PRO A 229 12.74 -22.30 6.92
CA PRO A 229 12.17 -22.83 8.17
C PRO A 229 13.28 -23.18 9.16
N SER A 230 12.96 -23.23 10.46
CA SER A 230 13.94 -23.45 11.53
C SER A 230 14.68 -24.79 11.42
N GLU A 231 14.02 -25.79 10.84
CA GLU A 231 14.60 -27.07 10.45
C GLU A 231 13.87 -27.68 9.24
N LYS A 232 14.46 -28.74 8.68
CA LYS A 232 13.88 -29.48 7.55
C LYS A 232 12.81 -30.45 8.05
N GLY A 233 11.75 -30.63 7.28
CA GLY A 233 10.75 -31.67 7.53
C GLY A 233 9.66 -31.27 8.54
N LEU A 234 9.60 -29.99 8.91
CA LEU A 234 8.48 -29.43 9.66
C LEU A 234 7.16 -29.65 8.91
N ALA A 235 6.06 -29.83 9.65
CA ALA A 235 4.72 -29.85 9.06
C ALA A 235 4.40 -28.48 8.42
N ALA A 236 3.55 -28.48 7.38
CA ALA A 236 3.20 -27.25 6.66
C ALA A 236 2.63 -26.16 7.59
N GLU A 237 1.83 -26.55 8.58
CA GLU A 237 1.26 -25.63 9.57
C GLU A 237 2.36 -24.98 10.43
N GLN A 238 3.38 -25.74 10.85
CA GLN A 238 4.50 -25.20 11.62
C GLN A 238 5.35 -24.24 10.78
N GLN A 239 5.57 -24.56 9.50
CA GLN A 239 6.28 -23.66 8.58
C GLN A 239 5.53 -22.34 8.39
N GLN A 240 4.19 -22.37 8.32
CA GLN A 240 3.33 -21.19 8.24
C GLN A 240 3.34 -20.38 9.53
N GLU A 241 3.25 -21.04 10.69
CA GLU A 241 3.36 -20.41 12.01
C GLU A 241 4.70 -19.66 12.16
N GLU A 242 5.82 -20.29 11.81
CA GLU A 242 7.14 -19.63 11.86
C GLU A 242 7.24 -18.43 10.91
N LEU A 243 6.66 -18.50 9.70
CA LEU A 243 6.61 -17.34 8.80
C LEU A 243 5.79 -16.20 9.42
N ILE A 244 4.63 -16.49 10.00
CA ILE A 244 3.80 -15.48 10.65
C ILE A 244 4.58 -14.83 11.80
N GLU A 245 5.25 -15.62 12.64
CA GLU A 245 6.05 -15.08 13.75
C GLU A 245 7.19 -14.18 13.26
N ILE A 246 7.87 -14.55 12.18
CA ILE A 246 8.89 -13.70 11.55
C ILE A 246 8.29 -12.40 11.05
N ILE A 247 7.15 -12.45 10.36
CA ILE A 247 6.52 -11.26 9.78
C ILE A 247 5.94 -10.35 10.88
N ASP A 248 5.33 -10.91 11.93
CA ASP A 248 4.89 -10.17 13.11
C ASP A 248 6.07 -9.46 13.78
N ARG A 249 7.23 -10.11 13.85
CA ARG A 249 8.46 -9.51 14.38
C ARG A 249 8.99 -8.37 13.51
N ILE A 250 8.89 -8.48 12.18
CA ILE A 250 9.25 -7.42 11.23
C ILE A 250 8.35 -6.19 11.46
N GLU A 251 7.03 -6.41 11.61
CA GLU A 251 6.06 -5.35 11.93
C GLU A 251 6.36 -4.70 13.30
N GLU A 252 6.61 -5.49 14.34
CA GLU A 252 6.94 -5.03 15.70
C GLU A 252 8.17 -4.09 15.71
N LEU A 253 9.12 -4.30 14.80
CA LEU A 253 10.36 -3.54 14.67
C LEU A 253 10.24 -2.32 13.74
N ASN A 254 9.04 -2.01 13.22
CA ASN A 254 8.81 -0.99 12.20
C ASN A 254 9.70 -1.19 10.95
N LEU A 255 10.06 -2.43 10.63
CA LEU A 255 10.68 -2.79 9.36
C LEU A 255 9.57 -2.88 8.29
N ASN A 256 9.88 -2.54 7.04
CA ASN A 256 8.89 -2.45 5.97
C ASN A 256 9.21 -3.31 4.75
N ALA A 257 10.26 -4.14 4.80
CA ALA A 257 10.57 -5.11 3.75
C ALA A 257 11.20 -6.41 4.27
N MET A 258 10.78 -7.53 3.69
CA MET A 258 11.32 -8.87 3.92
C MET A 258 11.96 -9.40 2.63
N PHE A 259 13.21 -9.87 2.72
CA PHE A 259 13.93 -10.51 1.63
C PHE A 259 13.96 -12.02 1.86
N LEU A 260 12.96 -12.73 1.32
CA LEU A 260 12.81 -14.17 1.52
C LEU A 260 13.61 -14.95 0.48
N GLN A 261 14.54 -15.81 0.92
CA GLN A 261 15.31 -16.66 0.02
C GLN A 261 14.45 -17.77 -0.59
N VAL A 262 13.93 -17.54 -1.79
CA VAL A 262 13.03 -18.47 -2.50
C VAL A 262 13.77 -19.46 -3.39
N ARG A 263 15.02 -19.14 -3.78
CA ARG A 263 15.88 -20.01 -4.60
C ARG A 263 17.31 -20.06 -4.06
N PRO A 264 17.62 -20.93 -3.08
CA PRO A 264 18.95 -21.01 -2.49
C PRO A 264 19.96 -21.81 -3.34
N THR A 265 19.54 -22.89 -4.01
CA THR A 265 20.43 -23.88 -4.65
C THR A 265 19.80 -24.52 -5.89
N ALA A 266 19.39 -23.71 -6.88
CA ALA A 266 18.65 -24.19 -8.06
C ALA A 266 17.45 -25.10 -7.71
N ASP A 267 16.73 -24.68 -6.68
CA ASP A 267 15.52 -25.31 -6.15
C ASP A 267 14.56 -24.22 -5.65
N ALA A 268 13.29 -24.56 -5.48
CA ALA A 268 12.22 -23.61 -5.22
C ALA A 268 11.58 -23.81 -3.84
N LEU A 269 11.40 -22.72 -3.09
CA LEU A 269 10.52 -22.67 -1.92
C LEU A 269 9.10 -22.19 -2.29
N TYR A 270 8.67 -22.56 -3.50
CA TYR A 270 7.39 -22.22 -4.11
C TYR A 270 7.06 -23.27 -5.17
N ALA A 271 5.79 -23.35 -5.58
CA ALA A 271 5.39 -24.27 -6.63
C ALA A 271 6.00 -23.85 -7.97
N SER A 272 6.88 -24.69 -8.53
CA SER A 272 7.54 -24.45 -9.81
C SER A 272 7.50 -25.68 -10.71
N GLU A 273 7.27 -25.46 -12.00
CA GLU A 273 7.47 -26.47 -13.04
C GLU A 273 8.91 -26.46 -13.59
N LEU A 274 9.68 -25.42 -13.29
CA LEU A 274 11.03 -25.20 -13.80
C LEU A 274 12.10 -25.73 -12.86
N GLU A 275 11.91 -25.63 -11.55
CA GLU A 275 12.86 -26.09 -10.52
C GLU A 275 12.19 -27.08 -9.55
N PRO A 276 12.92 -28.05 -8.99
CA PRO A 276 12.35 -28.94 -7.99
C PRO A 276 12.12 -28.20 -6.66
N TRP A 277 11.21 -28.72 -5.83
CA TRP A 277 11.06 -28.27 -4.45
C TRP A 277 12.38 -28.35 -3.67
N SER A 278 12.62 -27.32 -2.87
CA SER A 278 13.80 -27.20 -2.02
C SER A 278 13.84 -28.25 -0.91
N GLU A 279 15.01 -28.88 -0.72
CA GLU A 279 15.21 -29.80 0.42
C GLU A 279 15.22 -29.08 1.77
N TRP A 280 15.37 -27.75 1.78
CA TRP A 280 15.35 -26.95 3.00
C TRP A 280 13.96 -26.90 3.65
N LEU A 281 12.89 -27.22 2.90
CA LEU A 281 11.53 -27.34 3.43
C LEU A 281 11.30 -28.71 4.06
N THR A 282 11.48 -29.79 3.29
CA THR A 282 10.97 -31.13 3.65
C THR A 282 12.06 -32.13 4.03
N GLY A 283 13.33 -31.79 3.83
CA GLY A 283 14.44 -32.74 3.93
C GLY A 283 14.75 -33.49 2.65
N THR A 284 13.85 -33.46 1.65
CA THR A 284 13.98 -34.19 0.39
C THR A 284 13.72 -33.27 -0.80
N GLN A 285 14.73 -33.07 -1.66
CA GLN A 285 14.55 -32.25 -2.87
C GLN A 285 13.47 -32.86 -3.80
N GLY A 286 12.60 -32.01 -4.34
CA GLY A 286 11.48 -32.39 -5.21
C GLY A 286 10.20 -32.75 -4.46
N GLN A 287 10.21 -32.80 -3.13
CA GLN A 287 9.02 -33.04 -2.32
C GLN A 287 8.41 -31.70 -1.84
N ALA A 288 7.15 -31.48 -2.18
CA ALA A 288 6.36 -30.35 -1.70
C ALA A 288 6.05 -30.48 -0.19
N PRO A 289 5.77 -29.37 0.52
CA PRO A 289 5.22 -29.41 1.88
C PRO A 289 3.92 -30.22 1.95
N GLU A 290 3.65 -30.84 3.11
CA GLU A 290 2.44 -31.62 3.38
C GLU A 290 1.80 -31.21 4.72
N PRO A 291 0.48 -30.91 4.77
CA PRO A 291 -0.42 -30.70 3.63
C PRO A 291 0.09 -29.65 2.64
N PHE A 292 -0.30 -29.81 1.37
CA PHE A 292 0.18 -28.90 0.31
C PHE A 292 -0.16 -27.44 0.61
N TYR A 293 0.85 -26.59 0.51
CA TYR A 293 0.71 -25.15 0.37
C TYR A 293 1.90 -24.58 -0.43
N ASP A 294 1.74 -23.39 -1.02
CA ASP A 294 2.83 -22.65 -1.65
C ASP A 294 3.39 -21.64 -0.63
N PRO A 295 4.65 -21.80 -0.16
CA PRO A 295 5.18 -20.92 0.87
C PRO A 295 5.42 -19.48 0.42
N LEU A 296 5.74 -19.24 -0.85
CA LEU A 296 5.93 -17.88 -1.37
C LEU A 296 4.60 -17.15 -1.47
N GLU A 297 3.55 -17.80 -1.99
CA GLU A 297 2.20 -17.22 -2.03
C GLU A 297 1.70 -16.87 -0.62
N PHE A 298 1.90 -17.79 0.33
CA PHE A 298 1.56 -17.57 1.73
C PHE A 298 2.31 -16.38 2.34
N ALA A 299 3.63 -16.32 2.18
CA ALA A 299 4.46 -15.25 2.72
C ALA A 299 4.07 -13.87 2.15
N ILE A 300 3.77 -13.78 0.85
CA ILE A 300 3.32 -12.54 0.20
C ILE A 300 2.02 -12.06 0.85
N ALA A 301 1.03 -12.95 0.98
CA ALA A 301 -0.26 -12.61 1.56
C ALA A 301 -0.12 -12.13 3.01
N GLU A 302 0.71 -12.78 3.83
CA GLU A 302 0.93 -12.38 5.23
C GLU A 302 1.72 -11.07 5.38
N CYS A 303 2.73 -10.83 4.54
CA CYS A 303 3.45 -9.56 4.48
C CYS A 303 2.53 -8.40 4.07
N HIS A 304 1.73 -8.58 3.02
CA HIS A 304 0.82 -7.54 2.53
C HIS A 304 -0.29 -7.20 3.52
N LYS A 305 -0.73 -8.15 4.37
CA LYS A 305 -1.64 -7.86 5.49
C LYS A 305 -1.08 -6.82 6.47
N ARG A 306 0.25 -6.72 6.57
CA ARG A 306 0.98 -5.85 7.52
C ARG A 306 1.76 -4.72 6.83
N ASN A 307 1.50 -4.48 5.55
CA ASN A 307 2.21 -3.48 4.72
C ASN A 307 3.74 -3.69 4.67
N ILE A 308 4.18 -4.94 4.72
CA ILE A 308 5.58 -5.31 4.52
C ILE A 308 5.75 -5.70 3.06
N GLU A 309 6.75 -5.13 2.39
CA GLU A 309 7.12 -5.53 1.04
C GLU A 309 7.80 -6.91 1.06
N LEU A 310 7.43 -7.81 0.16
CA LEU A 310 8.13 -9.07 -0.04
C LEU A 310 9.01 -9.02 -1.27
N HIS A 311 10.32 -9.13 -1.05
CA HIS A 311 11.33 -9.26 -2.08
C HIS A 311 11.76 -10.73 -2.19
N ALA A 312 11.44 -11.36 -3.32
CA ALA A 312 11.85 -12.73 -3.60
C ALA A 312 13.36 -12.76 -3.91
N TRP A 313 14.13 -13.42 -3.04
CA TRP A 313 15.58 -13.51 -3.13
C TRP A 313 16.03 -14.80 -3.82
N PHE A 314 16.82 -14.65 -4.87
CA PHE A 314 17.39 -15.72 -5.65
C PHE A 314 18.91 -15.71 -5.55
N ASN A 315 19.50 -16.89 -5.35
CA ASN A 315 20.86 -17.12 -5.78
C ASN A 315 20.83 -17.51 -7.28
N PRO A 316 21.53 -16.80 -8.17
CA PRO A 316 21.36 -17.00 -9.61
C PRO A 316 22.05 -18.27 -10.16
N PHE A 317 23.23 -18.62 -9.65
CA PHE A 317 24.09 -19.65 -10.29
C PHE A 317 24.56 -20.78 -9.38
N ARG A 318 24.32 -20.71 -8.07
CA ARG A 318 24.58 -21.85 -7.18
C ARG A 318 23.58 -22.97 -7.46
N ALA A 319 24.08 -24.16 -7.81
CA ALA A 319 23.27 -25.34 -8.05
C ALA A 319 23.23 -26.31 -6.86
N ALA A 320 24.23 -26.31 -5.98
CA ALA A 320 24.19 -27.07 -4.73
C ALA A 320 25.24 -26.59 -3.73
N THR A 321 24.96 -26.75 -2.43
CA THR A 321 26.00 -26.63 -1.39
C THR A 321 26.56 -28.00 -1.02
N GLY A 322 27.75 -28.02 -0.43
CA GLY A 322 28.41 -29.26 0.00
C GLY A 322 27.78 -29.96 1.22
N SER A 323 26.77 -29.35 1.84
CA SER A 323 26.03 -29.92 2.96
C SER A 323 24.71 -30.56 2.55
N GLN A 324 24.28 -30.39 1.28
CA GLN A 324 23.04 -31.01 0.82
C GLN A 324 23.23 -32.51 0.68
N VAL A 325 22.29 -33.27 1.22
CA VAL A 325 22.33 -34.73 1.25
C VAL A 325 21.33 -35.35 0.28
N SER A 326 20.30 -34.60 -0.15
CA SER A 326 19.33 -35.10 -1.12
C SER A 326 19.97 -35.35 -2.48
N THR A 327 19.60 -36.49 -3.08
CA THR A 327 19.85 -36.76 -4.50
C THR A 327 19.14 -35.70 -5.33
N LYS A 328 19.84 -35.14 -6.33
CA LYS A 328 19.23 -34.15 -7.23
C LYS A 328 18.25 -34.83 -8.19
N VAL A 329 17.06 -34.27 -8.33
CA VAL A 329 15.95 -34.84 -9.13
C VAL A 329 15.56 -33.92 -10.28
N LYS A 330 14.97 -34.46 -11.36
CA LYS A 330 14.41 -33.61 -12.43
C LYS A 330 13.31 -32.69 -11.84
N PRO A 331 13.20 -31.43 -12.30
CA PRO A 331 13.90 -30.81 -13.44
C PRO A 331 15.26 -30.16 -13.14
N HIS A 332 15.86 -30.35 -11.95
CA HIS A 332 17.10 -29.68 -11.51
C HIS A 332 18.18 -29.59 -12.59
N ILE A 333 18.78 -28.42 -12.75
CA ILE A 333 19.71 -28.15 -13.86
C ILE A 333 20.94 -29.08 -13.88
N SER A 334 21.44 -29.51 -12.72
CA SER A 334 22.54 -30.50 -12.67
C SER A 334 22.15 -31.89 -13.18
N VAL A 335 20.86 -32.19 -13.29
CA VAL A 335 20.32 -33.46 -13.81
C VAL A 335 19.95 -33.32 -15.29
N THR A 336 19.32 -32.21 -15.67
CA THR A 336 18.83 -31.99 -17.04
C THR A 336 19.90 -31.42 -17.98
N HIS A 337 20.88 -30.69 -17.44
CA HIS A 337 21.93 -29.97 -18.17
C HIS A 337 23.29 -30.10 -17.49
N SER A 338 23.64 -31.31 -17.05
CA SER A 338 24.87 -31.60 -16.27
C SER A 338 26.18 -31.11 -16.92
N ASN A 339 26.22 -30.99 -18.25
CA ASN A 339 27.39 -30.50 -18.98
C ASN A 339 27.73 -29.03 -18.72
N TYR A 340 26.82 -28.26 -18.11
CA TYR A 340 26.99 -26.84 -17.79
C TYR A 340 27.00 -26.56 -16.28
N VAL A 341 27.10 -27.61 -15.46
CA VAL A 341 27.15 -27.52 -14.00
C VAL A 341 28.42 -28.18 -13.53
N TYR A 342 29.23 -27.42 -12.78
CA TYR A 342 30.56 -27.84 -12.40
C TYR A 342 30.71 -27.96 -10.89
N GLN A 343 31.51 -28.95 -10.47
CA GLN A 343 31.99 -29.02 -9.10
C GLN A 343 33.06 -27.94 -8.89
N TYR A 344 32.82 -27.05 -7.94
CA TYR A 344 33.79 -26.05 -7.50
C TYR A 344 33.95 -26.12 -5.98
N GLY A 345 35.07 -26.67 -5.51
CA GLY A 345 35.25 -27.00 -4.10
C GLY A 345 34.26 -28.07 -3.68
N LYS A 346 33.43 -27.78 -2.67
CA LYS A 346 32.35 -28.66 -2.22
C LYS A 346 30.98 -28.35 -2.83
N GLN A 347 30.89 -27.36 -3.72
CA GLN A 347 29.63 -26.86 -4.26
C GLN A 347 29.45 -27.21 -5.74
N LEU A 348 28.21 -27.16 -6.21
CA LEU A 348 27.90 -27.19 -7.65
C LEU A 348 27.52 -25.79 -8.12
N TRP A 349 28.05 -25.39 -9.27
CA TRP A 349 27.86 -24.08 -9.86
C TRP A 349 27.48 -24.18 -11.33
N MET A 350 26.49 -23.39 -11.73
CA MET A 350 26.08 -23.22 -13.13
C MET A 350 27.07 -22.32 -13.85
N ASP A 351 27.40 -22.61 -15.11
CA ASP A 351 28.28 -21.78 -15.94
C ASP A 351 27.55 -20.53 -16.48
N PRO A 352 27.85 -19.31 -15.97
CA PRO A 352 27.15 -18.09 -16.40
C PRO A 352 27.38 -17.73 -17.88
N GLY A 353 28.44 -18.27 -18.50
CA GLY A 353 28.76 -18.02 -19.91
C GLY A 353 27.93 -18.82 -20.90
N VAL A 354 27.17 -19.81 -20.43
CA VAL A 354 26.35 -20.66 -21.29
C VAL A 354 24.97 -20.05 -21.51
N LYS A 355 24.57 -19.85 -22.77
CA LYS A 355 23.24 -19.30 -23.12
C LYS A 355 22.08 -20.06 -22.48
N THR A 356 22.13 -21.40 -22.49
CA THR A 356 21.10 -22.24 -21.85
C THR A 356 20.98 -21.97 -20.35
N VAL A 357 22.10 -21.75 -19.65
CA VAL A 357 22.11 -21.39 -18.22
C VAL A 357 21.51 -20.00 -18.02
N GLN A 358 21.88 -19.02 -18.85
CA GLN A 358 21.30 -17.67 -18.77
C GLN A 358 19.80 -17.68 -19.03
N ASP A 359 19.33 -18.42 -20.04
CA ASP A 359 17.90 -18.55 -20.36
C ASP A 359 17.15 -19.26 -19.23
N TRP A 360 17.74 -20.30 -18.62
CA TRP A 360 17.17 -21.00 -17.48
C TRP A 360 16.99 -20.07 -16.28
N THR A 361 18.06 -19.40 -15.85
CA THR A 361 18.02 -18.46 -14.72
C THR A 361 17.04 -17.31 -14.97
N TYR A 362 17.04 -16.75 -16.18
CA TYR A 362 16.07 -15.73 -16.59
C TYR A 362 14.62 -16.24 -16.48
N ASN A 363 14.32 -17.40 -17.05
CA ASN A 363 12.96 -17.95 -17.06
C ASN A 363 12.46 -18.28 -15.66
N VAL A 364 13.31 -18.84 -14.79
CA VAL A 364 12.95 -19.14 -13.39
C VAL A 364 12.59 -17.88 -12.61
N ILE A 365 13.37 -16.81 -12.76
CA ILE A 365 13.11 -15.55 -12.06
C ILE A 365 11.85 -14.87 -12.65
N LEU A 366 11.70 -14.85 -13.97
CA LEU A 366 10.54 -14.23 -14.62
C LEU A 366 9.24 -15.00 -14.41
N ASP A 367 9.29 -16.32 -14.20
CA ASP A 367 8.14 -17.12 -13.79
C ASP A 367 7.59 -16.65 -12.44
N VAL A 368 8.46 -16.32 -11.48
CA VAL A 368 8.03 -15.75 -10.20
C VAL A 368 7.43 -14.36 -10.38
N VAL A 369 8.06 -13.51 -11.20
CA VAL A 369 7.53 -12.18 -11.51
C VAL A 369 6.16 -12.29 -12.15
N ASP A 370 5.92 -13.25 -13.03
CA ASP A 370 4.65 -13.43 -13.73
C ASP A 370 3.54 -13.87 -12.76
N ARG A 371 3.79 -14.94 -12.00
CA ARG A 371 2.75 -15.64 -11.23
C ARG A 371 2.48 -15.07 -9.84
N TYR A 372 3.47 -14.47 -9.19
CA TYR A 372 3.34 -14.02 -7.80
C TYR A 372 3.26 -12.50 -7.71
N ASP A 373 2.58 -12.01 -6.68
CA ASP A 373 2.43 -10.58 -6.39
C ASP A 373 3.58 -10.04 -5.52
N VAL A 374 4.82 -10.33 -5.92
CA VAL A 374 6.03 -9.84 -5.23
C VAL A 374 6.18 -8.33 -5.39
N ASP A 375 6.75 -7.66 -4.39
CA ASP A 375 7.11 -6.23 -4.47
C ASP A 375 8.48 -6.03 -5.11
N GLY A 376 9.35 -7.03 -5.01
CA GLY A 376 10.67 -7.00 -5.64
C GLY A 376 11.30 -8.35 -5.90
N ILE A 377 12.29 -8.33 -6.78
CA ILE A 377 13.26 -9.39 -7.03
C ILE A 377 14.60 -8.93 -6.46
N HIS A 378 15.27 -9.85 -5.76
CA HIS A 378 16.56 -9.61 -5.14
C HIS A 378 17.58 -10.68 -5.52
N LEU A 379 18.78 -10.25 -5.91
CA LEU A 379 19.95 -11.13 -6.00
C LEU A 379 20.94 -10.78 -4.89
N ASP A 380 21.65 -11.78 -4.40
CA ASP A 380 22.81 -11.58 -3.51
C ASP A 380 24.10 -11.44 -4.34
N ASP A 381 25.25 -11.71 -3.70
CA ASP A 381 26.59 -11.51 -4.23
C ASP A 381 27.14 -12.72 -5.00
N TYR A 382 26.40 -13.82 -5.15
CA TYR A 382 26.92 -15.06 -5.74
C TYR A 382 26.70 -15.12 -7.25
N PHE A 383 27.51 -14.38 -8.01
CA PHE A 383 27.59 -14.49 -9.46
C PHE A 383 28.51 -15.65 -9.87
N TYR A 384 29.82 -15.43 -9.91
CA TYR A 384 30.80 -16.52 -9.88
C TYR A 384 31.14 -16.89 -8.42
N PRO A 385 31.60 -18.13 -8.16
CA PRO A 385 32.00 -18.52 -6.81
C PRO A 385 33.17 -17.69 -6.30
N TYR A 386 33.18 -17.47 -4.99
CA TYR A 386 34.37 -16.96 -4.29
C TYR A 386 35.58 -17.86 -4.59
N PRO A 387 36.76 -17.26 -4.88
CA PRO A 387 37.91 -18.00 -5.35
C PRO A 387 38.44 -18.97 -4.28
N ILE A 388 38.74 -20.19 -4.71
CA ILE A 388 39.48 -21.19 -3.96
C ILE A 388 40.92 -21.15 -4.46
N LYS A 389 41.86 -21.10 -3.52
CA LYS A 389 43.29 -21.07 -3.85
C LYS A 389 43.66 -22.25 -4.76
N ASP A 390 44.40 -21.95 -5.83
CA ASP A 390 44.90 -22.91 -6.82
C ASP A 390 43.80 -23.68 -7.56
N GLN A 391 42.58 -23.13 -7.64
CA GLN A 391 41.46 -23.73 -8.35
C GLN A 391 40.69 -22.70 -9.19
N ASP A 392 40.84 -22.80 -10.51
CA ASP A 392 40.08 -21.98 -11.46
C ASP A 392 38.66 -22.49 -11.65
N PHE A 393 37.74 -21.57 -11.97
CA PHE A 393 36.39 -21.95 -12.37
C PHE A 393 36.44 -22.66 -13.75
N PRO A 394 35.82 -23.84 -13.90
CA PRO A 394 36.04 -24.72 -15.06
C PRO A 394 35.14 -24.36 -16.27
N ASP A 395 35.11 -23.09 -16.66
CA ASP A 395 34.36 -22.57 -17.83
C ASP A 395 35.22 -22.44 -19.10
N GLN A 396 36.46 -22.95 -19.09
CA GLN A 396 37.43 -22.83 -20.19
C GLN A 396 36.84 -23.29 -21.54
N LYS A 397 36.08 -24.39 -21.56
CA LYS A 397 35.42 -24.90 -22.77
C LYS A 397 34.41 -23.89 -23.34
N THR A 398 33.65 -23.23 -22.48
CA THR A 398 32.65 -22.23 -22.87
C THR A 398 33.34 -20.97 -23.39
N TYR A 399 34.44 -20.57 -22.76
CA TYR A 399 35.25 -19.43 -23.20
C TYR A 399 35.93 -19.68 -24.55
N GLU A 400 36.52 -20.86 -24.77
CA GLU A 400 37.10 -21.25 -26.07
C GLU A 400 36.08 -21.20 -27.20
N ALA A 401 34.87 -21.72 -26.96
CA ALA A 401 33.78 -21.63 -27.93
C ALA A 401 33.37 -20.18 -28.25
N TYR A 402 33.41 -19.28 -27.26
CA TYR A 402 33.21 -17.85 -27.46
C TYR A 402 34.31 -17.23 -28.33
N GLN A 403 35.58 -17.57 -28.09
CA GLN A 403 36.71 -17.09 -28.89
C GLN A 403 36.66 -17.61 -30.32
N GLU A 404 36.32 -18.90 -30.52
CA GLU A 404 36.13 -19.51 -31.84
C GLU A 404 35.01 -18.85 -32.64
N ALA A 405 33.98 -18.36 -31.95
CA ALA A 405 32.89 -17.58 -32.55
C ALA A 405 33.26 -16.11 -32.86
N GLY A 406 34.53 -15.71 -32.65
CA GLY A 406 35.03 -14.35 -32.92
C GLY A 406 35.02 -13.42 -31.70
N GLY A 407 34.90 -13.96 -30.49
CA GLY A 407 34.95 -13.20 -29.25
C GLY A 407 36.35 -12.64 -28.94
N GLU A 408 36.42 -11.36 -28.56
CA GLU A 408 37.69 -10.63 -28.34
C GLU A 408 37.94 -10.24 -26.87
N LEU A 409 36.95 -10.41 -25.98
CA LEU A 409 37.11 -10.08 -24.57
C LEU A 409 38.12 -11.01 -23.88
N SER A 410 38.88 -10.45 -22.94
CA SER A 410 39.68 -11.26 -22.02
C SER A 410 38.77 -12.18 -21.18
N LEU A 411 39.29 -13.28 -20.62
CA LEU A 411 38.48 -14.20 -19.81
C LEU A 411 37.73 -13.46 -18.68
N GLY A 412 38.41 -12.56 -17.96
CA GLY A 412 37.78 -11.78 -16.90
C GLY A 412 36.70 -10.83 -17.41
N ASP A 413 36.95 -10.12 -18.51
CA ASP A 413 35.96 -9.22 -19.12
C ASP A 413 34.77 -9.98 -19.69
N TRP A 414 35.00 -11.16 -20.27
CA TRP A 414 33.97 -12.04 -20.78
C TRP A 414 33.08 -12.57 -19.64
N ARG A 415 33.67 -13.00 -18.52
CA ARG A 415 32.92 -13.42 -17.33
C ARG A 415 32.04 -12.28 -16.79
N ARG A 416 32.59 -11.06 -16.66
CA ARG A 416 31.83 -9.86 -16.27
C ARG A 416 30.72 -9.54 -17.27
N ASP A 417 30.99 -9.62 -18.57
CA ASP A 417 30.01 -9.38 -19.63
C ASP A 417 28.83 -10.37 -19.56
N ASN A 418 29.08 -11.64 -19.26
CA ASN A 418 28.02 -12.63 -19.06
C ASN A 418 27.13 -12.31 -17.85
N VAL A 419 27.73 -11.85 -16.74
CA VAL A 419 26.97 -11.36 -15.57
C VAL A 419 26.16 -10.11 -15.91
N ASN A 420 26.77 -9.15 -16.60
CA ASN A 420 26.11 -7.92 -17.04
C ASN A 420 24.89 -8.21 -17.92
N LYS A 421 25.02 -9.13 -18.87
CA LYS A 421 23.91 -9.56 -19.75
C LYS A 421 22.73 -10.11 -18.97
N ILE A 422 22.95 -10.94 -17.94
CA ILE A 422 21.82 -11.46 -17.15
C ILE A 422 21.17 -10.35 -16.32
N VAL A 423 21.96 -9.43 -15.73
CA VAL A 423 21.44 -8.30 -14.94
C VAL A 423 20.58 -7.38 -15.81
N GLU A 424 21.08 -7.00 -16.99
CA GLU A 424 20.34 -6.20 -17.97
C GLU A 424 19.06 -6.91 -18.42
N ARG A 425 19.16 -8.20 -18.78
CA ARG A 425 18.00 -9.01 -19.21
C ARG A 425 16.95 -9.08 -18.10
N LEU A 426 17.35 -9.35 -16.86
CA LEU A 426 16.43 -9.42 -15.73
C LEU A 426 15.74 -8.08 -15.50
N TYR A 427 16.48 -6.96 -15.44
CA TYR A 427 15.88 -5.65 -15.28
C TYR A 427 14.86 -5.35 -16.39
N THR A 428 15.29 -5.48 -17.65
CA THR A 428 14.43 -5.19 -18.81
C THR A 428 13.20 -6.10 -18.85
N GLY A 429 13.37 -7.40 -18.59
CA GLY A 429 12.28 -8.37 -18.50
C GLY A 429 11.29 -8.10 -17.37
N ILE A 430 11.78 -7.80 -16.16
CA ILE A 430 10.94 -7.48 -15.00
C ILE A 430 10.09 -6.24 -15.31
N LYS A 431 10.72 -5.17 -15.82
CA LYS A 431 10.01 -3.92 -16.13
C LYS A 431 9.02 -4.06 -17.26
N ALA A 432 9.29 -4.93 -18.25
CA ALA A 432 8.35 -5.23 -19.31
C ALA A 432 7.14 -6.05 -18.82
N ASN A 433 7.32 -6.94 -17.84
CA ASN A 433 6.25 -7.77 -17.29
C ASN A 433 5.42 -7.01 -16.23
N LYS A 434 6.07 -6.54 -15.15
CA LYS A 434 5.43 -5.80 -14.06
C LYS A 434 6.28 -4.56 -13.70
N PRO A 435 5.98 -3.38 -14.29
CA PRO A 435 6.81 -2.16 -14.17
C PRO A 435 7.11 -1.71 -12.73
N THR A 436 6.19 -1.98 -11.79
CA THR A 436 6.31 -1.59 -10.39
C THR A 436 7.12 -2.58 -9.54
N VAL A 437 7.39 -3.80 -10.02
CA VAL A 437 8.21 -4.78 -9.29
C VAL A 437 9.65 -4.31 -9.29
N LYS A 438 10.23 -4.14 -8.11
CA LYS A 438 11.60 -3.63 -7.92
C LYS A 438 12.62 -4.70 -8.29
N PHE A 439 13.75 -4.32 -8.86
CA PHE A 439 14.89 -5.20 -9.04
C PHE A 439 16.10 -4.62 -8.33
N GLY A 440 16.71 -5.39 -7.44
CA GLY A 440 17.97 -4.95 -6.84
C GLY A 440 18.87 -6.10 -6.45
N ILE A 441 20.10 -5.71 -6.16
CA ILE A 441 21.21 -6.64 -5.96
C ILE A 441 21.95 -6.23 -4.69
N SER A 442 22.33 -7.21 -3.89
CA SER A 442 23.22 -7.06 -2.73
C SER A 442 24.63 -7.51 -3.08
N PRO A 443 25.45 -6.66 -3.74
CA PRO A 443 26.81 -7.02 -4.09
C PRO A 443 27.70 -7.06 -2.84
N PHE A 444 28.92 -7.59 -3.01
CA PHE A 444 29.95 -7.42 -1.99
C PHE A 444 30.19 -5.94 -1.69
N GLY A 445 30.49 -5.59 -0.43
CA GLY A 445 30.55 -4.18 -0.04
C GLY A 445 31.74 -3.38 -0.59
N ILE A 446 32.81 -4.07 -1.04
CA ILE A 446 33.98 -3.44 -1.69
C ILE A 446 33.89 -3.66 -3.19
N TYR A 447 33.77 -2.59 -3.99
CA TYR A 447 33.86 -2.71 -5.45
C TYR A 447 35.25 -3.18 -5.87
N ARG A 448 36.28 -2.41 -5.55
CA ARG A 448 37.69 -2.77 -5.78
C ARG A 448 38.57 -2.25 -4.64
N PRO A 449 39.61 -2.98 -4.22
CA PRO A 449 40.66 -2.44 -3.36
C PRO A 449 41.25 -1.15 -3.95
N GLY A 450 41.44 -0.15 -3.11
CA GLY A 450 41.85 1.20 -3.54
C GLY A 450 40.73 2.06 -4.11
N GLN A 451 39.47 1.59 -4.08
CA GLN A 451 38.30 2.38 -4.46
C GLN A 451 37.25 2.33 -3.33
N PRO A 452 37.31 3.26 -2.35
CA PRO A 452 38.22 4.41 -2.23
C PRO A 452 39.65 4.05 -1.76
N PRO A 453 40.66 4.96 -1.87
CA PRO A 453 42.09 4.64 -1.76
C PRO A 453 42.54 3.86 -0.53
N GLN A 454 41.90 4.07 0.62
CA GLN A 454 42.23 3.38 1.88
C GLN A 454 41.71 1.94 1.98
N ILE A 455 40.73 1.57 1.13
CA ILE A 455 40.02 0.30 1.25
C ILE A 455 40.86 -0.87 0.72
N LYS A 456 40.87 -1.97 1.48
CA LYS A 456 41.54 -3.23 1.16
C LYS A 456 40.57 -4.38 1.36
N GLY A 457 40.71 -5.45 0.59
CA GLY A 457 39.87 -6.64 0.74
C GLY A 457 39.76 -7.41 -0.57
N LEU A 458 38.67 -8.14 -0.72
CA LEU A 458 38.33 -8.82 -1.97
C LEU A 458 38.02 -7.78 -3.06
N ASP A 459 38.57 -7.99 -4.25
CA ASP A 459 38.16 -7.27 -5.47
C ASP A 459 36.98 -8.01 -6.09
N GLN A 460 35.75 -7.54 -5.89
CA GLN A 460 34.58 -8.26 -6.40
C GLN A 460 34.53 -8.26 -7.94
N TYR A 461 35.07 -7.21 -8.55
CA TYR A 461 35.14 -7.05 -10.01
C TYR A 461 36.05 -8.10 -10.65
N GLU A 462 37.14 -8.48 -9.98
CA GLU A 462 38.06 -9.51 -10.48
C GLU A 462 37.80 -10.92 -9.92
N ALA A 463 37.33 -11.04 -8.68
CA ALA A 463 37.24 -12.32 -7.99
C ALA A 463 35.92 -13.06 -8.23
N ILE A 464 34.80 -12.34 -8.28
CA ILE A 464 33.46 -12.90 -8.49
C ILE A 464 32.77 -12.33 -9.74
N TYR A 465 33.51 -11.52 -10.51
CA TYR A 465 33.11 -10.93 -11.80
C TYR A 465 31.79 -10.15 -11.74
N ALA A 466 31.52 -9.53 -10.59
CA ALA A 466 30.39 -8.62 -10.40
C ALA A 466 30.82 -7.18 -10.74
N ASP A 467 30.05 -6.49 -11.60
CA ASP A 467 30.30 -5.10 -11.98
C ASP A 467 29.12 -4.17 -11.60
N PRO A 468 28.85 -4.02 -10.29
CA PRO A 468 27.76 -3.18 -9.81
C PRO A 468 27.91 -1.70 -10.16
N LYS A 469 29.15 -1.23 -10.42
CA LYS A 469 29.37 0.14 -10.90
C LYS A 469 28.73 0.31 -12.28
N LYS A 470 28.94 -0.62 -13.20
CA LYS A 470 28.27 -0.60 -14.51
C LYS A 470 26.75 -0.70 -14.38
N TRP A 471 26.23 -1.54 -13.48
CA TRP A 471 24.77 -1.66 -13.29
C TRP A 471 24.13 -0.35 -12.82
N LEU A 472 24.82 0.42 -11.98
CA LEU A 472 24.40 1.77 -11.56
C LEU A 472 24.55 2.80 -12.69
N GLU A 473 25.63 2.74 -13.48
CA GLU A 473 25.87 3.62 -14.62
C GLU A 473 24.78 3.48 -15.70
N GLU A 474 24.39 2.25 -16.00
CA GLU A 474 23.37 1.93 -17.00
C GLU A 474 21.94 1.98 -16.42
N GLY A 475 21.80 1.92 -15.09
CA GLY A 475 20.52 1.93 -14.40
C GLY A 475 19.75 0.61 -14.48
N TRP A 476 20.46 -0.53 -14.63
CA TRP A 476 19.92 -1.90 -14.71
C TRP A 476 19.50 -2.51 -13.36
N VAL A 477 19.24 -1.65 -12.38
CA VAL A 477 18.72 -1.98 -11.05
C VAL A 477 17.91 -0.77 -10.56
N ASP A 478 16.96 -1.01 -9.67
CA ASP A 478 16.26 0.03 -8.93
C ASP A 478 16.99 0.37 -7.63
N TYR A 479 17.68 -0.60 -7.04
CA TYR A 479 18.50 -0.38 -5.85
C TYR A 479 19.73 -1.29 -5.82
N ILE A 480 20.77 -0.83 -5.11
CA ILE A 480 21.93 -1.62 -4.71
C ILE A 480 22.00 -1.66 -3.20
N ALA A 481 22.25 -2.85 -2.66
CA ALA A 481 22.36 -3.09 -1.24
C ALA A 481 23.76 -3.59 -0.85
N PRO A 482 24.80 -2.74 -0.85
CA PRO A 482 26.16 -3.23 -0.67
C PRO A 482 26.33 -3.84 0.72
N GLN A 483 26.95 -5.01 0.79
CA GLN A 483 27.20 -5.73 2.05
C GLN A 483 28.30 -5.05 2.87
N LEU A 484 27.96 -3.98 3.59
CA LEU A 484 28.88 -3.18 4.42
C LEU A 484 29.11 -3.83 5.78
N TYR A 485 29.63 -5.06 5.77
CA TYR A 485 29.75 -5.92 6.95
C TYR A 485 31.01 -5.65 7.78
N TRP A 486 31.34 -4.37 7.95
CA TRP A 486 32.50 -3.90 8.71
C TRP A 486 32.13 -2.75 9.64
N ARG A 487 33.00 -2.49 10.63
CA ARG A 487 32.81 -1.42 11.61
C ARG A 487 33.06 -0.04 11.02
N ILE A 488 32.61 0.98 11.73
CA ILE A 488 32.85 2.39 11.45
C ILE A 488 34.35 2.72 11.55
N GLU A 489 35.01 2.33 12.64
CA GLU A 489 36.38 2.77 12.98
C GLU A 489 37.51 2.27 12.05
N PRO A 490 37.60 0.97 11.65
CA PRO A 490 38.79 0.46 10.97
C PRO A 490 38.95 1.03 9.55
N PRO A 491 40.12 1.61 9.20
CA PRO A 491 40.26 2.35 7.93
C PRO A 491 40.25 1.46 6.68
N ALA A 492 40.64 0.19 6.80
CA ALA A 492 40.79 -0.70 5.65
C ALA A 492 39.46 -1.21 5.08
N GLN A 493 38.38 -1.14 5.86
CA GLN A 493 37.02 -1.50 5.44
C GLN A 493 35.96 -0.60 6.10
N SER A 494 36.25 0.68 6.30
CA SER A 494 35.39 1.57 7.08
C SER A 494 33.99 1.69 6.46
N TYR A 495 32.96 1.42 7.27
CA TYR A 495 31.55 1.52 6.88
C TYR A 495 31.17 2.88 6.23
N PRO A 496 31.37 4.04 6.88
CA PRO A 496 30.98 5.33 6.30
C PRO A 496 31.71 5.64 5.00
N VAL A 497 32.99 5.26 4.91
CA VAL A 497 33.82 5.48 3.72
C VAL A 497 33.29 4.67 2.53
N LEU A 498 32.92 3.41 2.76
CA LEU A 498 32.35 2.56 1.71
C LEU A 498 30.96 3.05 1.30
N LEU A 499 30.10 3.39 2.26
CA LEU A 499 28.76 3.91 1.96
C LEU A 499 28.83 5.18 1.10
N GLN A 500 29.68 6.14 1.50
CA GLN A 500 29.90 7.36 0.72
C GLN A 500 30.40 7.06 -0.70
N TRP A 501 31.29 6.08 -0.87
CA TRP A 501 31.74 5.71 -2.20
C TRP A 501 30.59 5.18 -3.08
N TRP A 502 29.70 4.36 -2.53
CA TRP A 502 28.54 3.85 -3.25
C TRP A 502 27.57 4.96 -3.66
N THR A 503 27.35 5.95 -2.81
CA THR A 503 26.48 7.10 -3.13
C THR A 503 27.11 8.01 -4.18
N GLU A 504 28.43 8.22 -4.15
CA GLU A 504 29.16 9.03 -5.13
C GLU A 504 29.29 8.36 -6.51
N ASN A 505 29.23 7.03 -6.59
CA ASN A 505 29.39 6.25 -7.82
C ASN A 505 28.04 5.77 -8.40
N ASN A 506 27.04 6.63 -8.36
CA ASN A 506 25.67 6.31 -8.75
C ASN A 506 25.02 7.40 -9.62
N PRO A 507 25.39 7.51 -10.90
CA PRO A 507 24.99 8.63 -11.76
C PRO A 507 23.50 8.61 -12.15
N LYS A 508 22.78 7.49 -11.93
CA LYS A 508 21.35 7.33 -12.22
C LYS A 508 20.46 7.50 -10.99
N ASN A 509 21.04 7.88 -9.87
CA ASN A 509 20.37 8.06 -8.60
C ASN A 509 19.53 6.85 -8.15
N ARG A 510 20.03 5.61 -8.37
CA ARG A 510 19.35 4.40 -7.88
C ARG A 510 19.44 4.34 -6.36
N HIS A 511 18.48 3.73 -5.68
CA HIS A 511 18.52 3.75 -4.23
C HIS A 511 19.72 2.94 -3.70
N ILE A 512 20.38 3.45 -2.67
CA ILE A 512 21.40 2.72 -1.92
C ILE A 512 20.82 2.34 -0.55
N TYR A 513 20.88 1.06 -0.21
CA TYR A 513 20.47 0.54 1.09
C TYR A 513 21.64 -0.20 1.74
N SER A 514 22.16 0.28 2.86
CA SER A 514 23.31 -0.39 3.47
C SER A 514 22.97 -1.80 3.94
N GLY A 515 23.79 -2.80 3.58
CA GLY A 515 23.70 -4.13 4.18
C GLY A 515 24.46 -4.15 5.51
N ASN A 516 23.76 -4.42 6.63
CA ASN A 516 24.35 -4.45 7.97
C ASN A 516 24.40 -5.89 8.51
N ARG A 517 25.53 -6.30 9.07
CA ARG A 517 25.71 -7.66 9.62
C ARG A 517 25.42 -7.72 11.11
N LEU A 518 24.19 -8.07 11.49
CA LEU A 518 23.79 -8.19 12.90
C LEU A 518 24.42 -9.36 13.64
N SER A 519 24.86 -10.41 12.94
CA SER A 519 25.43 -11.61 13.58
C SER A 519 26.70 -11.33 14.42
N LYS A 520 27.24 -10.11 14.35
CA LYS A 520 28.41 -9.66 15.12
C LYS A 520 28.04 -9.04 16.47
N LEU A 521 26.76 -8.77 16.73
CA LEU A 521 26.25 -8.19 17.97
C LEU A 521 26.67 -8.98 19.23
N ASP A 522 26.67 -10.32 19.15
CA ASP A 522 27.05 -11.18 20.29
C ASP A 522 28.56 -11.35 20.43
N GLY A 523 29.33 -10.88 19.45
CA GLY A 523 30.78 -10.86 19.55
C GLY A 523 31.19 -9.73 20.48
N GLU A 524 32.24 -9.92 21.27
CA GLU A 524 32.87 -8.86 22.08
C GLU A 524 33.31 -7.63 21.24
N GLU A 525 33.20 -7.69 19.90
CA GLU A 525 33.72 -6.72 18.96
C GLU A 525 32.73 -5.60 18.55
N TRP A 526 31.40 -5.80 18.55
CA TRP A 526 30.42 -4.84 17.99
C TRP A 526 29.25 -4.57 18.98
N PRO A 527 29.25 -3.45 19.71
CA PRO A 527 28.14 -3.08 20.59
C PRO A 527 26.89 -2.67 19.79
N ILE A 528 25.71 -2.63 20.42
CA ILE A 528 24.49 -2.15 19.75
C ILE A 528 24.64 -0.73 19.19
N SER A 529 25.39 0.14 19.88
CA SER A 529 25.66 1.52 19.46
C SER A 529 26.37 1.61 18.11
N GLU A 530 27.13 0.58 17.72
CA GLU A 530 27.72 0.51 16.37
C GLU A 530 26.63 0.49 15.29
N TYR A 531 25.52 -0.24 15.52
CA TYR A 531 24.41 -0.30 14.56
C TYR A 531 23.54 0.95 14.61
N GLU A 532 23.34 1.55 15.79
CA GLU A 532 22.68 2.86 15.92
C GLU A 532 23.41 3.91 15.07
N GLU A 533 24.73 4.01 15.25
CA GLU A 533 25.58 4.94 14.50
C GLU A 533 25.61 4.62 12.99
N GLN A 534 25.64 3.35 12.58
CA GLN A 534 25.57 2.96 11.16
C GLN A 534 24.27 3.41 10.49
N VAL A 535 23.13 3.32 11.21
CA VAL A 535 21.83 3.80 10.73
C VAL A 535 21.83 5.34 10.65
N GLU A 536 22.38 6.04 11.65
CA GLU A 536 22.54 7.49 11.62
C GLU A 536 23.40 7.97 10.45
N ILE A 537 24.52 7.28 10.17
CA ILE A 537 25.39 7.57 9.02
C ILE A 537 24.61 7.43 7.70
N SER A 538 23.79 6.37 7.57
CA SER A 538 22.92 6.20 6.38
C SER A 538 21.93 7.36 6.24
N ARG A 539 21.28 7.77 7.33
CA ARG A 539 20.34 8.91 7.36
C ARG A 539 21.01 10.25 7.02
N ASN A 540 22.26 10.45 7.43
CA ASN A 540 23.04 11.66 7.10
C ASN A 540 23.37 11.77 5.60
N LEU A 541 23.26 10.67 4.84
CA LEU A 541 23.50 10.61 3.40
C LEU A 541 22.21 10.50 2.56
N VAL A 542 21.03 10.82 3.12
CA VAL A 542 19.75 10.80 2.39
C VAL A 542 19.75 11.74 1.18
N SER A 543 20.38 12.90 1.27
CA SER A 543 20.54 13.83 0.13
C SER A 543 21.40 13.25 -1.00
N GLN A 544 22.15 12.19 -0.71
CA GLN A 544 22.91 11.37 -1.64
C GLN A 544 22.33 9.96 -1.72
N ILE A 545 21.00 9.82 -1.69
CA ILE A 545 20.27 8.58 -2.02
C ILE A 545 20.65 7.33 -1.21
N SER A 546 21.28 7.51 -0.04
CA SER A 546 21.34 6.49 1.01
C SER A 546 20.01 6.50 1.76
N LEU A 547 19.08 5.63 1.36
CA LEU A 547 17.67 5.74 1.75
C LEU A 547 17.20 4.61 2.67
N GLY A 548 18.12 3.86 3.26
CA GLY A 548 17.75 2.77 4.15
C GLY A 548 18.87 1.80 4.50
N ASN A 549 18.46 0.74 5.20
CA ASN A 549 19.34 -0.33 5.67
C ASN A 549 18.62 -1.68 5.53
N ILE A 550 19.40 -2.75 5.32
CA ILE A 550 18.92 -4.14 5.27
C ILE A 550 19.79 -4.97 6.22
N PHE A 551 19.17 -5.64 7.18
CA PHE A 551 19.90 -6.38 8.21
C PHE A 551 20.07 -7.85 7.87
N TYR A 552 21.31 -8.34 7.93
CA TYR A 552 21.68 -9.75 7.79
C TYR A 552 22.01 -10.35 9.18
N SER A 553 21.19 -11.23 9.73
CA SER A 553 19.90 -11.74 9.21
C SER A 553 18.84 -11.77 10.31
N MET A 554 17.62 -12.17 9.93
CA MET A 554 16.45 -12.24 10.80
C MET A 554 16.69 -13.00 12.12
N LYS A 555 17.55 -14.03 12.12
CA LYS A 555 17.89 -14.85 13.28
C LYS A 555 18.23 -14.08 14.55
N VAL A 556 18.96 -12.97 14.42
CA VAL A 556 19.33 -12.14 15.59
C VAL A 556 18.09 -11.51 16.23
N PHE A 557 17.13 -11.08 15.41
CA PHE A 557 15.85 -10.58 15.90
C PHE A 557 14.97 -11.70 16.45
N THR A 558 14.88 -12.86 15.76
CA THR A 558 14.08 -14.01 16.23
C THR A 558 14.54 -14.47 17.62
N GLU A 559 15.84 -14.59 17.83
CA GLU A 559 16.43 -15.01 19.11
C GLU A 559 16.47 -13.88 20.17
N ASN A 560 16.04 -12.65 19.81
CA ASN A 560 16.10 -11.45 20.65
C ASN A 560 17.47 -11.30 21.37
N ARG A 561 18.56 -11.47 20.63
CA ARG A 561 19.88 -11.52 21.24
C ARG A 561 20.22 -10.17 21.86
N LEU A 562 20.72 -10.19 23.10
CA LEU A 562 21.04 -8.99 23.89
C LEU A 562 19.89 -7.96 23.93
N GLU A 563 18.64 -8.41 23.94
CA GLU A 563 17.45 -7.53 23.99
C GLU A 563 17.40 -6.53 22.80
N VAL A 564 17.95 -6.91 21.64
CA VAL A 564 18.05 -6.07 20.44
C VAL A 564 16.72 -5.47 20.00
N LEU A 565 15.60 -6.16 20.26
CA LEU A 565 14.28 -5.69 19.87
C LEU A 565 13.92 -4.38 20.57
N ASP A 566 14.21 -4.27 21.85
CA ASP A 566 13.85 -3.09 22.63
C ASP A 566 14.70 -1.89 22.21
N GLN A 567 15.95 -2.11 21.82
CA GLN A 567 16.83 -1.07 21.27
C GLN A 567 16.32 -0.58 19.91
N PHE A 568 15.91 -1.49 19.02
CA PHE A 568 15.33 -1.10 17.74
C PHE A 568 14.00 -0.33 17.91
N LYS A 569 13.12 -0.79 18.80
CA LYS A 569 11.82 -0.15 19.04
C LYS A 569 11.92 1.19 19.78
N SER A 570 12.93 1.38 20.62
CA SER A 570 13.06 2.61 21.42
C SER A 570 13.98 3.66 20.79
N SER A 571 15.01 3.25 20.05
CA SER A 571 16.08 4.12 19.57
C SER A 571 16.18 4.16 18.04
N ILE A 572 16.35 3.00 17.39
CA ILE A 572 16.72 2.96 15.96
C ILE A 572 15.52 3.24 15.04
N TYR A 573 14.41 2.52 15.23
CA TYR A 573 13.18 2.57 14.44
C TYR A 573 11.94 2.73 15.32
N SER A 574 11.94 3.75 16.17
CA SER A 574 10.84 4.04 17.11
C SER A 574 9.56 4.55 16.46
N GLU A 575 9.64 5.06 15.23
CA GLU A 575 8.51 5.59 14.47
C GLU A 575 8.32 4.81 13.16
N PRO A 576 7.08 4.61 12.69
CA PRO A 576 6.81 3.97 11.41
C PRO A 576 7.40 4.79 10.25
N ALA A 577 7.80 4.11 9.18
CA ALA A 577 8.28 4.77 7.97
C ALA A 577 7.71 4.12 6.71
N VAL A 578 7.44 4.98 5.73
CA VAL A 578 7.08 4.59 4.38
C VAL A 578 8.34 4.40 3.56
N VAL A 579 8.30 3.48 2.61
CA VAL A 579 9.39 3.28 1.66
C VAL A 579 9.66 4.57 0.84
N PRO A 580 10.92 4.79 0.42
CA PRO A 580 11.26 5.91 -0.46
C PRO A 580 10.65 5.75 -1.86
N THR A 581 10.26 6.87 -2.46
CA THR A 581 9.70 6.93 -3.82
C THR A 581 10.76 6.65 -4.89
N MET A 582 10.41 5.90 -5.95
CA MET A 582 11.29 5.64 -7.09
C MET A 582 10.85 6.43 -8.32
N GLU A 583 11.42 7.63 -8.51
CA GLU A 583 11.01 8.60 -9.53
C GLU A 583 11.09 8.08 -10.98
N TRP A 584 11.90 7.04 -11.24
CA TRP A 584 12.07 6.46 -12.58
C TRP A 584 11.09 5.34 -12.93
N LEU A 585 10.22 4.92 -12.00
CA LEU A 585 9.24 3.84 -12.25
C LEU A 585 7.85 4.38 -12.59
N LYS A 586 7.25 5.16 -11.68
CA LYS A 586 5.95 5.83 -11.87
C LYS A 586 5.93 7.11 -11.04
N THR A 587 5.45 8.19 -11.63
CA THR A 587 5.52 9.53 -11.01
C THR A 587 4.16 10.11 -10.63
N GLU A 588 3.06 9.49 -11.06
CA GLU A 588 1.72 9.97 -10.71
C GLU A 588 1.27 9.35 -9.39
N PRO A 589 1.05 10.17 -8.33
CA PRO A 589 0.52 9.67 -7.07
C PRO A 589 -0.88 9.07 -7.24
N PRO A 590 -1.28 8.15 -6.33
CA PRO A 590 -2.63 7.63 -6.33
C PRO A 590 -3.65 8.75 -6.06
N LYS A 591 -4.90 8.50 -6.41
CA LYS A 591 -6.00 9.41 -6.07
C LYS A 591 -6.17 9.51 -4.57
N THR A 592 -6.58 10.69 -4.09
CA THR A 592 -6.91 10.90 -2.68
C THR A 592 -7.99 9.93 -2.21
N PRO A 593 -7.99 9.54 -0.92
CA PRO A 593 -9.07 8.74 -0.36
C PRO A 593 -10.44 9.41 -0.58
N GLY A 594 -11.46 8.62 -0.90
CA GLY A 594 -12.78 9.14 -1.24
C GLY A 594 -13.66 9.19 -0.01
N ASN A 595 -14.48 10.23 0.12
CA ASN A 595 -15.53 10.30 1.14
C ASN A 595 -15.07 10.02 2.59
N VAL A 596 -13.80 10.34 2.90
CA VAL A 596 -13.25 10.52 4.26
C VAL A 596 -14.20 11.32 5.18
N ARG A 597 -14.55 10.74 6.32
CA ARG A 597 -15.50 11.29 7.30
C ARG A 597 -15.11 10.96 8.73
N ALA A 598 -15.29 11.93 9.63
CA ALA A 598 -15.16 11.76 11.07
C ALA A 598 -16.55 11.76 11.73
N ARG A 599 -16.88 10.72 12.48
CA ARG A 599 -18.13 10.62 13.23
C ARG A 599 -18.03 9.62 14.38
N ASP A 600 -18.62 9.95 15.53
CA ASP A 600 -18.70 9.07 16.71
C ASP A 600 -17.33 8.50 17.13
N GLY A 601 -16.27 9.33 17.10
CA GLY A 601 -14.91 8.91 17.44
C GLY A 601 -14.23 8.02 16.37
N LYS A 602 -14.79 7.92 15.17
CA LYS A 602 -14.29 7.08 14.08
C LYS A 602 -14.04 7.88 12.81
N LEU A 603 -12.96 7.53 12.13
CA LEU A 603 -12.65 7.97 10.78
C LEU A 603 -13.03 6.84 9.79
N SER A 604 -13.76 7.15 8.72
CA SER A 604 -14.11 6.18 7.66
C SER A 604 -13.91 6.77 6.27
N TRP A 605 -13.61 5.95 5.26
CA TRP A 605 -13.35 6.39 3.88
C TRP A 605 -13.68 5.31 2.84
N GLN A 606 -13.48 5.63 1.56
CA GLN A 606 -13.67 4.74 0.42
C GLN A 606 -12.40 4.66 -0.44
N LYS A 607 -12.17 3.48 -1.04
CA LYS A 607 -11.22 3.33 -2.14
C LYS A 607 -11.73 4.07 -3.38
N VAL A 608 -10.86 4.85 -4.03
CA VAL A 608 -11.18 5.60 -5.25
C VAL A 608 -10.64 4.90 -6.51
N CYS A 609 -9.85 3.84 -6.33
CA CYS A 609 -9.28 3.04 -7.41
C CYS A 609 -8.96 1.60 -6.93
N ASP A 610 -9.34 0.61 -7.75
CA ASP A 610 -8.89 -0.77 -7.60
C ASP A 610 -7.53 -0.91 -8.30
N GLY A 611 -6.50 -1.32 -7.55
CA GLY A 611 -5.18 -1.70 -8.11
C GLY A 611 -4.05 -0.67 -7.99
N GLU A 612 -4.30 0.56 -7.52
CA GLU A 612 -3.24 1.57 -7.34
C GLU A 612 -2.87 1.86 -5.88
N THR A 613 -3.75 1.59 -4.92
CA THR A 613 -3.51 1.88 -3.50
C THR A 613 -3.09 0.62 -2.74
N CYS A 614 -1.88 0.65 -2.20
CA CYS A 614 -1.30 -0.46 -1.42
C CYS A 614 -1.52 -0.29 0.08
N TYR A 615 -1.53 0.95 0.59
CA TYR A 615 -1.81 1.26 1.99
C TYR A 615 -2.21 2.73 2.17
N TRP A 616 -2.58 3.08 3.40
CA TRP A 616 -2.95 4.43 3.81
C TRP A 616 -1.95 4.97 4.82
N THR A 617 -1.66 6.27 4.73
CA THR A 617 -0.94 7.00 5.76
C THR A 617 -1.91 7.94 6.45
N LEU A 618 -1.91 7.90 7.77
CA LEU A 618 -2.71 8.76 8.61
C LEU A 618 -1.77 9.68 9.38
N TYR A 619 -1.97 10.99 9.23
CA TYR A 619 -1.23 12.02 9.93
C TYR A 619 -2.09 12.64 11.01
N ARG A 620 -1.47 13.04 12.13
CA ARG A 620 -2.10 13.86 13.17
C ARG A 620 -1.43 15.23 13.20
N GLN A 621 -2.22 16.28 13.28
CA GLN A 621 -1.70 17.63 13.47
C GLN A 621 -1.32 17.84 14.95
N GLN A 622 -0.08 18.23 15.20
CA GLN A 622 0.46 18.56 16.52
C GLN A 622 1.25 19.87 16.40
N ASP A 623 0.88 20.89 17.18
CA ASP A 623 1.53 22.22 17.16
C ASP A 623 1.66 22.84 15.76
N GLY A 624 0.64 22.61 14.91
CA GLY A 624 0.61 23.10 13.53
C GLY A 624 1.41 22.24 12.53
N VAL A 625 2.11 21.21 12.97
CA VAL A 625 2.90 20.29 12.13
C VAL A 625 2.15 18.98 11.93
N TRP A 626 2.14 18.46 10.70
CA TRP A 626 1.62 17.14 10.39
C TRP A 626 2.68 16.08 10.68
N ARG A 627 2.38 15.14 11.58
CA ARG A 627 3.25 13.98 11.86
C ARG A 627 2.57 12.70 11.42
N LEU A 628 3.31 11.82 10.76
CA LEU A 628 2.84 10.49 10.43
C LEU A 628 2.49 9.78 11.74
N TYR A 629 1.23 9.35 11.86
CA TYR A 629 0.69 8.77 13.08
C TYR A 629 0.50 7.26 12.93
N LYS A 630 -0.02 6.80 11.79
CA LYS A 630 -0.21 5.38 11.49
C LYS A 630 -0.04 5.09 10.00
N ILE A 631 0.43 3.88 9.69
CA ILE A 631 0.33 3.27 8.36
C ILE A 631 -0.73 2.17 8.47
N LEU A 632 -1.71 2.16 7.58
CA LEU A 632 -2.87 1.26 7.64
C LEU A 632 -2.95 0.42 6.36
N ASN A 633 -3.28 -0.86 6.49
CA ASN A 633 -3.50 -1.74 5.35
C ASN A 633 -4.54 -1.17 4.37
N SER A 634 -4.36 -1.37 3.06
CA SER A 634 -5.36 -0.99 2.05
C SER A 634 -6.79 -1.47 2.37
N ALA A 635 -6.96 -2.63 3.02
CA ALA A 635 -8.24 -3.19 3.41
C ALA A 635 -8.94 -2.42 4.55
N THR A 636 -8.18 -1.66 5.33
CA THR A 636 -8.73 -0.79 6.38
C THR A 636 -9.45 0.38 5.73
N LEU A 637 -10.75 0.55 6.06
CA LEU A 637 -11.60 1.65 5.57
C LEU A 637 -12.29 2.41 6.71
N GLU A 638 -12.02 2.00 7.95
CA GLU A 638 -12.51 2.61 9.18
C GLU A 638 -11.47 2.43 10.28
N ILE A 639 -11.30 3.43 11.14
CA ILE A 639 -10.49 3.34 12.37
C ILE A 639 -11.05 4.24 13.47
N ALA A 640 -11.01 3.76 14.71
CA ALA A 640 -11.31 4.58 15.89
C ALA A 640 -10.10 5.45 16.26
N LEU A 641 -10.32 6.73 16.54
CA LEU A 641 -9.29 7.72 16.84
C LEU A 641 -9.70 8.58 18.04
N GLU A 642 -8.70 9.17 18.68
CA GLU A 642 -8.93 10.25 19.66
C GLU A 642 -9.34 11.54 18.94
N SER A 643 -9.92 12.48 19.67
CA SER A 643 -10.19 13.82 19.15
C SER A 643 -8.89 14.49 18.66
N GLY A 644 -8.99 15.21 17.55
CA GLY A 644 -7.85 15.81 16.87
C GLY A 644 -8.11 16.13 15.41
N VAL A 645 -7.13 16.73 14.76
CA VAL A 645 -7.15 17.00 13.31
C VAL A 645 -6.22 16.02 12.62
N TYR A 646 -6.75 15.32 11.62
CA TYR A 646 -6.07 14.27 10.89
C TYR A 646 -6.00 14.58 9.40
N ALA A 647 -5.01 14.01 8.71
CA ALA A 647 -4.95 13.97 7.26
C ALA A 647 -4.75 12.53 6.81
N LEU A 648 -5.58 12.05 5.90
CA LEU A 648 -5.50 10.69 5.35
C LEU A 648 -5.04 10.74 3.90
N SER A 649 -3.97 10.02 3.56
CA SER A 649 -3.47 9.88 2.20
C SER A 649 -3.50 8.42 1.74
N ALA A 650 -3.59 8.24 0.42
CA ALA A 650 -3.38 6.97 -0.25
C ALA A 650 -1.91 6.84 -0.65
N VAL A 651 -1.34 5.65 -0.56
CA VAL A 651 0.04 5.36 -1.00
C VAL A 651 0.07 4.15 -1.95
N ASP A 652 0.85 4.25 -3.02
CA ASP A 652 1.03 3.16 -3.99
C ASP A 652 2.20 2.23 -3.63
N ARG A 653 2.40 1.16 -4.43
CA ARG A 653 3.43 0.12 -4.21
C ARG A 653 4.86 0.66 -4.21
N ILE A 654 5.11 1.80 -4.85
CA ILE A 654 6.45 2.39 -4.92
C ILE A 654 6.57 3.64 -4.04
N GLY A 655 5.64 3.83 -3.11
CA GLY A 655 5.68 4.88 -2.10
C GLY A 655 5.10 6.22 -2.53
N ASN A 656 4.58 6.39 -3.76
CA ASN A 656 3.97 7.66 -4.15
C ASN A 656 2.71 7.91 -3.33
N GLU A 657 2.54 9.14 -2.86
CA GLU A 657 1.52 9.48 -1.88
C GLU A 657 0.62 10.61 -2.39
N SER A 658 -0.70 10.43 -2.26
CA SER A 658 -1.69 11.45 -2.57
C SER A 658 -1.57 12.65 -1.63
N LEU A 659 -2.23 13.76 -1.96
CA LEU A 659 -2.53 14.78 -0.94
C LEU A 659 -3.32 14.16 0.22
N GLY A 660 -3.10 14.68 1.42
CA GLY A 660 -3.80 14.26 2.63
C GLY A 660 -5.16 14.93 2.75
N VAL A 661 -6.23 14.14 2.81
CA VAL A 661 -7.59 14.62 3.05
C VAL A 661 -7.73 14.96 4.53
N VAL A 662 -7.93 16.24 4.82
CA VAL A 662 -8.03 16.77 6.18
C VAL A 662 -9.42 16.53 6.76
N VAL A 663 -9.44 16.10 8.02
CA VAL A 663 -10.66 15.84 8.76
C VAL A 663 -10.46 16.16 10.25
N SER A 664 -11.46 16.78 10.86
CA SER A 664 -11.46 17.06 12.30
C SER A 664 -12.37 16.06 13.02
N LEU A 665 -11.83 15.40 14.04
CA LEU A 665 -12.55 14.52 14.94
C LEU A 665 -12.77 15.27 16.26
N GLY A 666 -14.05 15.51 16.60
CA GLY A 666 -14.47 16.28 17.78
C GLY A 666 -14.38 15.53 19.10
#